data_AF-A0A497GAU4-F1
#
_entry.id   AF-A0A497GAU4-F1
#
_cell.length_a   1.000
_cell.length_b   1.000
_cell.length_c   1.000
_cell.angle_alpha   90.00
_cell.angle_beta   90.00
_cell.angle_gamma   90.00
#
_symmetry.space_group_name_H-M   'P 1'
#
loop_
_entity.id
_entity.type
_entity.pdbx_description
1 polymer ?
#
loop_
_entity_poly.entity_id
_entity_poly.type
_entity_poly.pdbx_seq_one_letter_code
_entity_poly.pdbx_strand_id
1 'polypeptide(L)'
;MRSLLFTLLALLPLTIVFGVLVFAEAPRVPVSGEGIVVAVKDNVFHVYLLEEKCIRIVYGDRRVAVGDYVKYRGYTQTTFTVVRDPITNRPITIGYVVFDASVSVVRKAVDLEVDGECGATYAIGEEVRISFKVPVTSRVRLVVIKPSGALLLLDRVLASGAYTIKGVIGEPPGVRTLVLEVWLPTNPGCPLYEDYAIVRVYCTYEAVSGADLEIQAVDVSPYPLLECSEGKVTATIVNVGEGWSKATRVVVVIADKIVGDADLPPIEPGGSSEVEVDVEVPCCSEGALEVMVDPDDLVVEVREDNNVYVVPDAVEARKPSLVATLLPMEVTATVNSSVSLVLSNRGEAEARSIRVEISPPPGLTVKPSSLNIDSIQPDSSVTIDLTVLAERAGRYELTVSMSFLDECEREWSESLVVTVDVAKRELELTVKIKPSEVTVLTPVVLLGHAPIDAAGLKLSVVLRLENTSWTKIGEVEVKADGSFSFNFTPKRAGSYDVGVRYKGDEVWEESLAHTSLKVRRIKASLNLEVPERVHAGREFVIRGVLEPARDAVCVIRLVAPDGSSLEMEVEVRDGIVEARIKLNQTGDWRIDAVVPGGGIYEDAHSSLIIRVTALRVVAQPAAVAIAVATGFAVSVATTLSVARRVVSSIAQRIRMTLEAAGIKPPHWLEELSNIYLEEVFKSATEREAPPPQAWRLVTPSELKALIVSIGLMSLVFTYIESGGEMLNPRILDEVVVPVVAASLLIVLIDELSEALTSKVRGLWAEYAFWPHGAISMIVTGILFSSPFASPGRPVSSRNYPKLEKARLLLYKFLALMALAGFFAALVSAGIEVMGDSGLIATLALLFYSLFPVPPLPGYELASESRGCWLLVFLSSGTLYLASLLRILNPLVMGLLGAIALALLVAEALLSKLGGRSIVRLLVKARSK
;
A
#
# COMPACT_ATOMS: atom_id res chain seq x y z
N MET A 1 3.05 44.94 -58.26
CA MET A 1 1.87 44.08 -58.02
C MET A 1 2.08 42.61 -58.41
N ARG A 2 2.32 42.24 -59.67
CA ARG A 2 2.31 40.82 -60.16
C ARG A 2 3.24 39.77 -59.49
N SER A 3 4.08 40.12 -58.51
CA SER A 3 5.30 39.34 -58.17
C SER A 3 5.32 38.62 -56.81
N LEU A 4 4.28 38.73 -55.97
CA LEU A 4 4.43 38.52 -54.51
C LEU A 4 3.93 37.15 -53.95
N LEU A 5 3.68 36.13 -54.80
CA LEU A 5 2.66 35.09 -54.50
C LEU A 5 3.15 33.63 -54.31
N PHE A 6 4.45 33.31 -54.36
CA PHE A 6 4.89 31.97 -54.81
C PHE A 6 5.63 31.04 -53.82
N THR A 7 5.81 31.37 -52.53
CA THR A 7 6.99 30.89 -51.75
C THR A 7 6.75 30.09 -50.45
N LEU A 8 5.67 29.29 -50.30
CA LEU A 8 5.38 28.56 -49.04
C LEU A 8 4.69 27.18 -49.25
N LEU A 9 5.40 26.04 -49.05
CA LEU A 9 4.84 24.66 -48.85
C LEU A 9 5.93 23.54 -48.76
N ALA A 10 6.20 22.94 -47.58
CA ALA A 10 6.79 21.57 -47.39
C ALA A 10 7.07 21.19 -45.89
N LEU A 11 7.14 19.87 -45.59
CA LEU A 11 7.64 19.15 -44.38
C LEU A 11 6.64 18.68 -43.28
N LEU A 12 6.58 17.35 -43.06
CA LEU A 12 6.04 16.52 -41.93
C LEU A 12 5.91 15.04 -42.43
N PRO A 13 5.59 13.98 -41.63
CA PRO A 13 5.59 13.77 -40.16
C PRO A 13 6.39 12.51 -39.68
N LEU A 14 6.39 12.21 -38.36
CA LEU A 14 6.82 10.95 -37.70
C LEU A 14 6.25 10.93 -36.24
N THR A 15 6.16 9.88 -35.40
CA THR A 15 6.60 8.45 -35.36
C THR A 15 5.59 7.61 -34.53
N ILE A 16 5.66 6.26 -34.49
CA ILE A 16 4.83 5.35 -33.66
C ILE A 16 5.73 4.19 -33.09
N VAL A 17 5.15 3.29 -32.27
CA VAL A 17 5.36 1.81 -32.14
C VAL A 17 5.97 1.26 -30.80
N PHE A 18 5.40 0.12 -30.35
CA PHE A 18 5.84 -0.92 -29.36
C PHE A 18 5.44 -0.81 -27.86
N GLY A 19 5.07 -1.90 -27.14
CA GLY A 19 4.55 -3.21 -27.62
C GLY A 19 4.78 -4.51 -26.78
N VAL A 20 3.73 -5.00 -26.09
CA VAL A 20 3.29 -6.43 -25.93
C VAL A 20 4.14 -7.52 -25.17
N LEU A 21 3.73 -7.81 -23.91
CA LEU A 21 3.31 -9.09 -23.24
C LEU A 21 3.98 -10.51 -23.37
N VAL A 22 3.99 -11.23 -22.21
CA VAL A 22 3.74 -12.70 -21.93
C VAL A 22 4.90 -13.71 -21.65
N PHE A 23 4.55 -14.83 -20.97
CA PHE A 23 5.33 -15.70 -20.03
C PHE A 23 5.97 -17.02 -20.58
N ALA A 24 6.83 -17.67 -19.76
CA ALA A 24 7.25 -19.09 -19.84
C ALA A 24 7.63 -19.67 -18.44
N GLU A 25 7.84 -21.00 -18.31
CA GLU A 25 7.96 -21.77 -17.05
C GLU A 25 9.42 -21.98 -16.51
N ALA A 26 9.56 -22.58 -15.31
CA ALA A 26 10.75 -22.51 -14.43
C ALA A 26 11.52 -23.85 -14.15
N PRO A 27 12.81 -23.81 -13.74
CA PRO A 27 13.71 -24.99 -13.67
C PRO A 27 13.80 -25.75 -12.31
N ARG A 28 14.65 -26.80 -12.28
CA ARG A 28 14.96 -27.69 -11.12
C ARG A 28 16.41 -27.51 -10.63
N VAL A 29 16.72 -27.81 -9.35
CA VAL A 29 17.99 -27.47 -8.69
C VAL A 29 18.51 -28.57 -7.72
N PRO A 30 19.83 -28.92 -7.70
CA PRO A 30 20.42 -29.93 -6.77
C PRO A 30 20.72 -29.41 -5.34
N VAL A 31 20.68 -30.27 -4.31
CA VAL A 31 20.86 -29.92 -2.87
C VAL A 31 21.52 -31.06 -2.06
N SER A 32 22.26 -30.75 -0.97
CA SER A 32 22.82 -31.71 0.02
C SER A 32 22.92 -31.12 1.43
N GLY A 33 22.96 -31.95 2.48
CA GLY A 33 23.07 -31.52 3.89
C GLY A 33 23.34 -32.65 4.90
N GLU A 34 23.39 -32.32 6.20
CA GLU A 34 23.59 -33.27 7.31
C GLU A 34 22.94 -32.81 8.62
N GLY A 35 22.62 -33.75 9.53
CA GLY A 35 21.93 -33.44 10.78
C GLY A 35 21.50 -34.66 11.62
N ILE A 36 20.67 -34.41 12.64
CA ILE A 36 20.12 -35.44 13.56
C ILE A 36 18.76 -35.92 13.05
N VAL A 37 18.49 -37.22 13.11
CA VAL A 37 17.17 -37.81 12.81
C VAL A 37 16.24 -37.64 14.01
N VAL A 38 15.15 -36.88 13.83
CA VAL A 38 14.16 -36.59 14.90
C VAL A 38 12.80 -37.27 14.69
N ALA A 39 12.42 -37.60 13.46
CA ALA A 39 11.22 -38.36 13.14
C ALA A 39 11.42 -39.18 11.85
N VAL A 40 10.81 -40.36 11.80
CA VAL A 40 10.92 -41.32 10.68
C VAL A 40 9.54 -41.93 10.40
N LYS A 41 9.17 -42.05 9.12
CA LYS A 41 7.97 -42.75 8.67
C LYS A 41 8.23 -43.33 7.27
N ASP A 42 8.21 -44.65 7.17
CA ASP A 42 8.58 -45.39 5.96
C ASP A 42 9.98 -44.96 5.45
N ASN A 43 10.11 -44.53 4.19
CA ASN A 43 11.35 -44.03 3.60
C ASN A 43 11.49 -42.49 3.66
N VAL A 44 10.67 -41.81 4.47
CA VAL A 44 10.70 -40.35 4.67
C VAL A 44 11.11 -40.05 6.12
N PHE A 45 11.99 -39.08 6.30
CA PHE A 45 12.41 -38.67 7.64
C PHE A 45 12.73 -37.18 7.72
N HIS A 46 12.61 -36.67 8.95
CA HIS A 46 12.91 -35.29 9.30
C HIS A 46 14.33 -35.22 9.85
N VAL A 47 15.18 -34.50 9.13
CA VAL A 47 16.56 -34.20 9.55
C VAL A 47 16.58 -32.81 10.16
N TYR A 48 16.99 -32.73 11.43
CA TYR A 48 17.27 -31.48 12.13
C TYR A 48 18.69 -31.02 11.79
N LEU A 49 18.79 -29.89 11.08
CA LEU A 49 20.05 -29.28 10.69
C LEU A 49 20.62 -28.47 11.87
N LEU A 50 21.86 -28.81 12.29
CA LEU A 50 22.46 -28.27 13.52
C LEU A 50 22.68 -26.75 13.48
N GLU A 51 23.05 -26.20 12.33
CA GLU A 51 23.39 -24.77 12.16
C GLU A 51 22.13 -23.93 11.88
N GLU A 52 21.29 -24.35 10.94
CA GLU A 52 20.04 -23.67 10.58
C GLU A 52 18.95 -23.77 11.66
N LYS A 53 19.08 -24.73 12.60
CA LYS A 53 18.08 -25.14 13.60
C LYS A 53 16.68 -25.32 13.01
N CYS A 54 16.64 -25.98 11.85
CA CYS A 54 15.41 -26.18 11.08
C CYS A 54 15.40 -27.55 10.41
N ILE A 55 14.21 -27.96 9.94
CA ILE A 55 13.93 -29.30 9.42
C ILE A 55 13.95 -29.31 7.88
N ARG A 56 14.58 -30.35 7.32
CA ARG A 56 14.39 -30.75 5.92
C ARG A 56 13.66 -32.08 5.81
N ILE A 57 12.73 -32.16 4.86
CA ILE A 57 12.02 -33.38 4.49
C ILE A 57 12.88 -34.09 3.44
N VAL A 58 13.41 -35.26 3.79
CA VAL A 58 14.28 -36.05 2.92
C VAL A 58 13.58 -37.35 2.55
N TYR A 59 13.44 -37.61 1.24
CA TYR A 59 12.98 -38.87 0.69
C TYR A 59 14.21 -39.74 0.38
N GLY A 60 14.49 -40.69 1.28
CA GLY A 60 15.77 -41.40 1.33
C GLY A 60 15.72 -42.86 0.86
N ASP A 61 16.90 -43.42 0.60
CA ASP A 61 17.13 -44.79 0.14
C ASP A 61 17.34 -45.83 1.27
N ARG A 62 17.41 -45.38 2.53
CA ARG A 62 17.97 -46.18 3.64
C ARG A 62 17.25 -45.98 4.98
N ARG A 63 17.16 -47.05 5.79
CA ARG A 63 16.58 -47.02 7.14
C ARG A 63 17.52 -46.36 8.16
N VAL A 64 16.94 -45.61 9.10
CA VAL A 64 17.61 -44.84 10.17
C VAL A 64 16.75 -44.87 11.45
N ALA A 65 17.34 -44.60 12.62
CA ALA A 65 16.62 -44.53 13.90
C ALA A 65 16.68 -43.12 14.53
N VAL A 66 15.76 -42.83 15.44
CA VAL A 66 15.73 -41.56 16.19
C VAL A 66 16.98 -41.47 17.08
N GLY A 67 17.62 -40.30 17.09
CA GLY A 67 18.89 -40.07 17.80
C GLY A 67 20.15 -40.51 17.04
N ASP A 68 20.03 -40.86 15.75
CA ASP A 68 21.17 -41.06 14.84
C ASP A 68 21.61 -39.74 14.17
N TYR A 69 22.89 -39.64 13.83
CA TYR A 69 23.45 -38.53 13.03
C TYR A 69 23.74 -38.97 11.57
N VAL A 70 23.29 -38.19 10.57
CA VAL A 70 23.23 -38.60 9.15
C VAL A 70 23.67 -37.52 8.15
N LYS A 71 24.09 -37.93 6.94
CA LYS A 71 24.41 -37.06 5.79
C LYS A 71 23.65 -37.48 4.52
N TYR A 72 23.21 -36.52 3.68
CA TYR A 72 22.37 -36.78 2.49
C TYR A 72 22.63 -35.87 1.26
N ARG A 73 22.24 -36.32 0.06
CA ARG A 73 22.34 -35.56 -1.21
C ARG A 73 21.25 -35.97 -2.23
N GLY A 74 20.55 -34.99 -2.84
CA GLY A 74 19.45 -35.18 -3.80
C GLY A 74 19.09 -33.88 -4.58
N TYR A 75 17.81 -33.70 -4.96
CA TYR A 75 17.34 -32.56 -5.77
C TYR A 75 16.04 -31.91 -5.25
N THR A 76 15.78 -30.66 -5.66
CA THR A 76 14.54 -29.92 -5.39
C THR A 76 14.06 -29.13 -6.62
N GLN A 77 12.90 -28.47 -6.53
CA GLN A 77 12.29 -27.73 -7.64
C GLN A 77 11.92 -26.30 -7.22
N THR A 78 12.28 -25.31 -8.03
CA THR A 78 12.03 -23.89 -7.74
C THR A 78 10.77 -23.39 -8.44
N THR A 79 9.63 -23.88 -7.96
CA THR A 79 8.29 -23.36 -8.28
C THR A 79 7.53 -23.04 -6.99
N PHE A 80 6.52 -22.17 -7.07
CA PHE A 80 5.63 -21.87 -5.93
C PHE A 80 4.58 -22.97 -5.68
N THR A 81 4.83 -24.20 -6.14
CA THR A 81 3.92 -25.33 -5.97
C THR A 81 3.92 -25.80 -4.51
N VAL A 82 2.72 -25.92 -3.92
CA VAL A 82 2.53 -26.39 -2.54
C VAL A 82 2.16 -27.87 -2.56
N VAL A 83 2.87 -28.67 -1.77
CA VAL A 83 2.65 -30.10 -1.53
C VAL A 83 2.28 -30.32 -0.05
N ARG A 84 2.07 -31.57 0.40
CA ARG A 84 1.83 -31.90 1.82
C ARG A 84 2.88 -32.90 2.31
N ASP A 85 3.33 -32.71 3.54
CA ASP A 85 4.28 -33.61 4.22
C ASP A 85 3.63 -34.96 4.59
N PRO A 86 4.21 -36.12 4.23
CA PRO A 86 3.69 -37.44 4.61
C PRO A 86 3.66 -37.73 6.13
N ILE A 87 4.47 -37.04 6.94
CA ILE A 87 4.58 -37.33 8.38
C ILE A 87 3.52 -36.55 9.18
N THR A 88 3.40 -35.24 8.95
CA THR A 88 2.53 -34.30 9.69
C THR A 88 1.31 -33.80 8.92
N ASN A 89 1.22 -34.08 7.61
CA ASN A 89 0.13 -33.66 6.70
C ASN A 89 -0.06 -32.12 6.54
N ARG A 90 0.86 -31.31 7.09
CA ARG A 90 0.89 -29.85 6.90
C ARG A 90 1.28 -29.49 5.45
N PRO A 91 0.70 -28.43 4.85
CA PRO A 91 1.08 -27.96 3.52
C PRO A 91 2.43 -27.24 3.55
N ILE A 92 3.28 -27.48 2.54
CA ILE A 92 4.64 -26.95 2.46
C ILE A 92 5.04 -26.71 0.99
N THR A 93 5.86 -25.70 0.70
CA THR A 93 6.35 -25.42 -0.66
C THR A 93 7.33 -26.51 -1.13
N ILE A 94 7.26 -26.91 -2.39
CA ILE A 94 8.05 -28.03 -2.93
C ILE A 94 9.58 -27.84 -2.80
N GLY A 95 10.06 -26.60 -2.74
CA GLY A 95 11.46 -26.23 -2.47
C GLY A 95 12.00 -26.60 -1.07
N TYR A 96 11.14 -27.03 -0.14
CA TYR A 96 11.56 -27.58 1.16
C TYR A 96 11.84 -29.08 1.12
N VAL A 97 11.33 -29.78 0.11
CA VAL A 97 11.50 -31.23 -0.07
C VAL A 97 12.77 -31.51 -0.87
N VAL A 98 13.57 -32.47 -0.39
CA VAL A 98 14.68 -33.05 -1.14
C VAL A 98 14.27 -34.43 -1.63
N PHE A 99 14.11 -34.55 -2.94
CA PHE A 99 13.75 -35.77 -3.65
C PHE A 99 14.99 -36.55 -4.08
N ASP A 100 14.82 -37.87 -4.22
CA ASP A 100 15.81 -38.80 -4.78
C ASP A 100 17.17 -38.69 -4.05
N ALA A 101 17.13 -38.83 -2.72
CA ALA A 101 18.27 -38.57 -1.85
C ALA A 101 18.96 -39.86 -1.37
N SER A 102 20.30 -39.89 -1.48
CA SER A 102 21.15 -40.98 -0.97
C SER A 102 21.71 -40.64 0.43
N VAL A 103 21.66 -41.58 1.38
CA VAL A 103 21.85 -41.28 2.82
C VAL A 103 22.79 -42.24 3.57
N SER A 104 23.55 -41.71 4.53
CA SER A 104 24.49 -42.45 5.39
C SER A 104 24.38 -42.06 6.87
N VAL A 105 24.55 -43.04 7.77
CA VAL A 105 24.57 -42.88 9.24
C VAL A 105 26.01 -42.85 9.75
N VAL A 106 26.31 -42.01 10.74
CA VAL A 106 27.66 -41.76 11.24
C VAL A 106 27.87 -42.21 12.69
N ARG A 107 26.96 -41.86 13.62
CA ARG A 107 27.06 -42.20 15.06
C ARG A 107 25.72 -42.03 15.79
N LYS A 108 25.61 -42.61 16.99
CA LYS A 108 24.60 -42.25 18.00
C LYS A 108 24.90 -40.88 18.62
N ALA A 109 23.86 -40.15 18.99
CA ALA A 109 23.93 -38.81 19.56
C ALA A 109 23.51 -38.71 21.05
N VAL A 110 22.86 -39.75 21.60
CA VAL A 110 22.30 -39.83 22.97
C VAL A 110 22.44 -41.29 23.47
N ASP A 111 22.74 -41.51 24.76
CA ASP A 111 23.27 -42.81 25.28
C ASP A 111 23.16 -42.93 26.84
N LEU A 112 23.16 -44.14 27.46
CA LEU A 112 22.90 -44.37 28.92
C LEU A 112 23.28 -45.79 29.49
N GLU A 113 23.96 -45.88 30.66
CA GLU A 113 24.46 -47.12 31.34
C GLU A 113 24.49 -47.05 32.90
N VAL A 114 24.64 -48.19 33.61
CA VAL A 114 24.83 -48.34 35.10
C VAL A 114 26.05 -49.21 35.38
N ASP A 115 26.99 -48.77 36.24
CA ASP A 115 28.27 -49.38 36.69
C ASP A 115 29.15 -50.19 35.70
N GLY A 116 28.81 -50.16 34.41
CA GLY A 116 29.39 -50.98 33.34
C GLY A 116 28.36 -51.92 32.69
N GLU A 117 27.42 -52.48 33.47
CA GLU A 117 26.31 -53.29 32.96
C GLU A 117 25.09 -53.29 33.92
N CYS A 118 23.88 -53.39 33.36
CA CYS A 118 22.63 -53.08 34.06
C CYS A 118 22.03 -54.27 34.87
N GLY A 119 22.52 -54.62 36.08
CA GLY A 119 21.77 -55.54 36.98
C GLY A 119 22.51 -56.30 38.10
N ALA A 120 22.87 -55.66 39.23
CA ALA A 120 23.60 -56.30 40.35
C ALA A 120 22.92 -56.14 41.74
N THR A 121 23.46 -56.78 42.78
CA THR A 121 22.90 -56.93 44.15
C THR A 121 23.99 -56.75 45.22
N TYR A 122 23.67 -56.08 46.34
CA TYR A 122 24.63 -55.60 47.36
C TYR A 122 24.00 -55.45 48.75
N ALA A 123 24.78 -55.40 49.83
CA ALA A 123 24.27 -55.09 51.17
C ALA A 123 23.87 -53.60 51.30
N ILE A 124 22.85 -53.32 52.11
CA ILE A 124 22.39 -51.96 52.40
C ILE A 124 23.53 -51.24 53.15
N GLY A 125 24.10 -50.22 52.48
CA GLY A 125 25.33 -49.52 52.90
C GLY A 125 26.45 -49.49 51.85
N GLU A 126 26.34 -50.23 50.74
CA GLU A 126 27.43 -50.48 49.76
C GLU A 126 27.34 -49.61 48.47
N GLU A 127 28.45 -49.29 47.77
CA GLU A 127 28.52 -48.24 46.69
C GLU A 127 28.04 -48.64 45.25
N VAL A 128 27.66 -47.66 44.38
CA VAL A 128 27.21 -47.86 42.96
C VAL A 128 27.38 -46.61 42.01
N ARG A 129 27.24 -46.72 40.67
CA ARG A 129 27.46 -45.65 39.63
C ARG A 129 26.56 -45.72 38.36
N ILE A 130 26.42 -44.62 37.59
CA ILE A 130 25.55 -44.46 36.35
C ILE A 130 26.19 -43.48 35.31
N SER A 131 26.00 -43.61 33.98
CA SER A 131 26.56 -42.69 32.93
C SER A 131 25.67 -42.43 31.69
N PHE A 132 25.82 -41.27 30.98
CA PHE A 132 25.02 -40.88 29.78
C PHE A 132 25.66 -39.79 28.87
N LYS A 133 25.06 -39.45 27.69
CA LYS A 133 25.63 -38.50 26.68
C LYS A 133 24.61 -37.50 26.04
N VAL A 134 25.08 -36.33 25.58
CA VAL A 134 24.27 -35.20 25.01
C VAL A 134 24.94 -34.53 23.78
N PRO A 135 24.23 -34.21 22.67
CA PRO A 135 24.86 -33.81 21.40
C PRO A 135 24.91 -32.30 21.07
N VAL A 136 24.03 -31.47 21.64
CA VAL A 136 23.99 -30.00 21.49
C VAL A 136 23.37 -29.39 22.74
N THR A 137 23.54 -28.07 22.94
CA THR A 137 22.94 -27.37 24.07
C THR A 137 21.42 -27.44 24.03
N SER A 138 20.81 -28.22 24.93
CA SER A 138 19.42 -28.67 24.85
C SER A 138 18.91 -29.12 26.21
N ARG A 139 17.58 -29.13 26.44
CA ARG A 139 17.00 -29.60 27.70
C ARG A 139 17.01 -31.13 27.74
N VAL A 140 17.60 -31.71 28.78
CA VAL A 140 17.89 -33.16 28.91
C VAL A 140 17.29 -33.68 30.22
N ARG A 141 16.59 -34.82 30.13
CA ARG A 141 15.66 -35.32 31.15
C ARG A 141 15.93 -36.79 31.52
N LEU A 142 16.81 -37.07 32.48
CA LEU A 142 17.14 -38.44 32.95
C LEU A 142 16.27 -38.85 34.14
N VAL A 143 15.93 -40.13 34.24
CA VAL A 143 14.95 -40.73 35.17
C VAL A 143 15.42 -42.14 35.58
N VAL A 144 15.16 -42.60 36.80
CA VAL A 144 15.32 -43.98 37.30
C VAL A 144 13.95 -44.53 37.75
N ILE A 145 13.37 -45.50 37.04
CA ILE A 145 12.14 -46.21 37.41
C ILE A 145 12.46 -47.39 38.34
N LYS A 146 12.57 -47.14 39.64
CA LYS A 146 12.70 -48.17 40.69
C LYS A 146 11.34 -48.88 40.96
N PRO A 147 11.21 -49.90 41.83
CA PRO A 147 9.90 -50.50 42.14
C PRO A 147 8.89 -49.46 42.63
N SER A 148 9.37 -48.42 43.32
CA SER A 148 8.61 -47.24 43.76
C SER A 148 8.51 -46.10 42.73
N GLY A 149 8.77 -46.37 41.44
CA GLY A 149 8.46 -45.47 40.34
C GLY A 149 9.61 -44.61 39.81
N ALA A 150 9.24 -43.68 38.92
CA ALA A 150 10.11 -42.96 37.98
C ALA A 150 10.72 -41.67 38.55
N LEU A 151 11.85 -41.79 39.25
CA LEU A 151 12.61 -40.69 39.87
C LEU A 151 13.46 -39.92 38.85
N LEU A 152 13.15 -38.65 38.61
CA LEU A 152 13.86 -37.74 37.71
C LEU A 152 15.28 -37.40 38.22
N LEU A 153 16.31 -38.07 37.70
CA LEU A 153 17.73 -37.81 38.01
C LEU A 153 18.27 -36.50 37.40
N LEU A 154 17.61 -35.95 36.38
CA LEU A 154 18.03 -34.73 35.68
C LEU A 154 16.83 -34.15 34.91
N ASP A 155 16.64 -32.82 34.92
CA ASP A 155 15.84 -32.12 33.89
C ASP A 155 16.36 -30.69 33.72
N ARG A 156 17.36 -30.49 32.86
CA ARG A 156 18.00 -29.17 32.66
C ARG A 156 18.60 -29.00 31.28
N VAL A 157 18.85 -27.76 30.88
CA VAL A 157 19.65 -27.47 29.68
C VAL A 157 21.09 -27.90 29.95
N LEU A 158 21.56 -28.92 29.25
CA LEU A 158 22.95 -29.36 29.23
C LEU A 158 23.61 -28.93 27.92
N ALA A 159 24.88 -28.55 27.98
CA ALA A 159 25.73 -28.43 26.80
C ALA A 159 26.01 -29.82 26.18
N SER A 160 26.66 -29.86 25.01
CA SER A 160 27.13 -31.15 24.46
C SER A 160 28.24 -31.73 25.34
N GLY A 161 28.15 -33.02 25.67
CA GLY A 161 29.09 -33.69 26.56
C GLY A 161 28.72 -35.13 26.91
N ALA A 162 29.53 -35.74 27.76
CA ALA A 162 29.30 -37.04 28.39
C ALA A 162 29.37 -36.87 29.92
N TYR A 163 28.61 -37.68 30.65
CA TYR A 163 28.30 -37.45 32.06
C TYR A 163 28.25 -38.78 32.84
N THR A 164 28.68 -38.74 34.11
CA THR A 164 28.71 -39.89 35.03
C THR A 164 28.25 -39.44 36.42
N ILE A 165 27.68 -40.38 37.18
CA ILE A 165 27.04 -40.24 38.49
C ILE A 165 27.60 -41.37 39.39
N LYS A 166 27.81 -41.09 40.68
CA LYS A 166 28.05 -42.09 41.73
C LYS A 166 26.89 -42.10 42.73
N GLY A 167 26.78 -43.14 43.55
CA GLY A 167 25.82 -43.27 44.64
C GLY A 167 26.11 -44.48 45.53
N VAL A 168 25.11 -44.85 46.33
CA VAL A 168 25.12 -46.00 47.25
C VAL A 168 23.84 -46.81 46.98
N ILE A 169 23.88 -48.12 47.23
CA ILE A 169 22.77 -49.05 47.10
C ILE A 169 21.80 -48.83 48.29
N GLY A 170 21.06 -47.73 48.21
CA GLY A 170 19.99 -47.41 49.15
C GLY A 170 18.71 -48.21 48.86
N GLU A 171 17.87 -48.32 49.88
CA GLU A 171 16.62 -49.09 49.94
C GLU A 171 15.52 -48.71 48.91
N PRO A 172 14.48 -49.56 48.75
CA PRO A 172 14.34 -50.93 49.28
C PRO A 172 15.03 -51.98 48.41
N PRO A 173 15.29 -53.20 48.91
CA PRO A 173 15.65 -54.34 48.06
C PRO A 173 14.59 -54.54 46.96
N GLY A 174 15.03 -54.60 45.69
CA GLY A 174 14.14 -54.72 44.52
C GLY A 174 14.65 -54.07 43.21
N VAL A 175 14.28 -54.68 42.07
CA VAL A 175 14.69 -54.36 40.68
C VAL A 175 14.30 -52.96 40.16
N ARG A 176 15.24 -52.26 39.52
CA ARG A 176 15.14 -50.85 39.07
C ARG A 176 15.43 -50.71 37.57
N THR A 177 14.95 -49.62 36.94
CA THR A 177 15.09 -49.25 35.50
C THR A 177 15.46 -47.76 35.34
N LEU A 178 15.73 -47.23 34.14
CA LEU A 178 16.04 -45.81 33.82
C LEU A 178 15.36 -45.31 32.52
N VAL A 179 15.23 -43.99 32.32
CA VAL A 179 14.77 -43.30 31.09
C VAL A 179 15.53 -41.99 30.86
N LEU A 180 15.94 -41.64 29.62
CA LEU A 180 16.58 -40.36 29.28
C LEU A 180 15.84 -39.66 28.12
N GLU A 181 15.47 -38.38 28.23
CA GLU A 181 14.93 -37.56 27.12
C GLU A 181 15.85 -36.38 26.72
N VAL A 182 15.76 -35.88 25.48
CA VAL A 182 16.50 -34.68 24.98
C VAL A 182 15.61 -33.82 24.07
N TRP A 183 15.59 -32.50 24.28
CA TRP A 183 14.73 -31.52 23.58
C TRP A 183 15.58 -30.49 22.80
N LEU A 184 15.56 -30.59 21.46
CA LEU A 184 16.33 -29.78 20.51
C LEU A 184 15.52 -28.53 20.05
N PRO A 185 16.04 -27.30 20.15
CA PRO A 185 15.29 -26.07 19.85
C PRO A 185 15.28 -25.71 18.35
N THR A 186 14.16 -25.17 17.84
CA THR A 186 14.00 -24.70 16.44
C THR A 186 14.01 -23.18 16.30
N ASN A 187 14.34 -22.68 15.10
CA ASN A 187 14.32 -21.24 14.78
C ASN A 187 12.93 -20.74 14.34
N PRO A 188 12.51 -19.50 14.71
CA PRO A 188 11.22 -18.94 14.32
C PRO A 188 11.01 -18.89 12.80
N GLY A 189 9.84 -19.32 12.33
CA GLY A 189 9.50 -19.39 10.91
C GLY A 189 9.96 -20.66 10.19
N CYS A 190 10.60 -21.60 10.89
CA CYS A 190 10.85 -22.94 10.35
C CYS A 190 9.52 -23.69 10.09
N PRO A 191 9.36 -24.42 8.97
CA PRO A 191 8.18 -25.22 8.73
C PRO A 191 8.09 -26.47 9.64
N LEU A 192 6.85 -26.94 9.81
CA LEU A 192 6.43 -28.15 10.55
C LEU A 192 6.53 -28.10 12.08
N TYR A 193 7.61 -27.58 12.66
CA TYR A 193 7.82 -27.54 14.12
C TYR A 193 8.04 -26.09 14.58
N GLU A 194 7.36 -25.70 15.66
CA GLU A 194 7.34 -24.32 16.13
C GLU A 194 8.50 -24.05 17.12
N ASP A 195 8.56 -24.73 18.27
CA ASP A 195 9.57 -24.46 19.32
C ASP A 195 10.69 -25.51 19.47
N TYR A 196 10.41 -26.82 19.36
CA TYR A 196 11.38 -27.90 19.62
C TYR A 196 11.01 -29.30 19.06
N ALA A 197 11.98 -30.22 19.06
CA ALA A 197 11.83 -31.66 18.75
C ALA A 197 12.52 -32.57 19.82
N ILE A 198 12.05 -33.81 20.05
CA ILE A 198 12.38 -34.62 21.26
C ILE A 198 12.86 -36.06 20.95
N VAL A 199 13.78 -36.63 21.76
CA VAL A 199 14.44 -37.98 21.64
C VAL A 199 14.49 -38.74 23.01
N ARG A 200 14.49 -40.11 23.09
CA ARG A 200 14.42 -40.90 24.39
C ARG A 200 15.21 -42.28 24.49
N VAL A 201 15.73 -42.76 25.68
CA VAL A 201 16.59 -44.01 25.96
C VAL A 201 16.45 -44.68 27.41
N TYR A 202 17.11 -45.81 27.82
CA TYR A 202 16.88 -46.66 29.09
C TYR A 202 18.07 -47.55 29.71
N CYS A 203 18.03 -48.11 30.96
CA CYS A 203 18.94 -49.14 31.68
C CYS A 203 18.38 -49.68 33.08
N THR A 204 19.05 -50.49 33.98
CA THR A 204 18.52 -51.25 35.23
C THR A 204 19.49 -51.63 36.45
N TYR A 205 19.05 -51.92 37.74
CA TYR A 205 19.82 -52.52 38.95
C TYR A 205 19.03 -52.99 40.28
N GLU A 206 19.62 -53.60 41.37
CA GLU A 206 18.96 -54.18 42.64
C GLU A 206 19.79 -54.16 44.03
N ALA A 207 19.36 -54.79 45.18
CA ALA A 207 19.94 -54.73 46.61
C ALA A 207 19.49 -55.83 47.69
N VAL A 208 20.15 -55.97 48.89
CA VAL A 208 19.94 -56.88 50.11
C VAL A 208 20.49 -56.31 51.51
N SER A 209 20.55 -57.05 52.66
CA SER A 209 20.53 -56.56 54.11
C SER A 209 21.83 -56.58 55.02
N GLY A 210 21.72 -56.26 56.36
CA GLY A 210 22.80 -56.12 57.41
C GLY A 210 22.35 -56.17 58.93
N ALA A 211 23.12 -55.68 59.95
CA ALA A 211 22.88 -55.90 61.43
C ALA A 211 23.65 -54.95 62.45
N ASP A 212 23.16 -54.61 63.69
CA ASP A 212 23.82 -53.80 64.83
C ASP A 212 23.17 -53.90 66.29
N LEU A 213 23.74 -53.33 67.40
CA LEU A 213 23.05 -52.90 68.67
C LEU A 213 22.89 -51.36 68.64
N GLU A 214 21.68 -50.82 68.73
CA GLU A 214 21.45 -49.40 68.50
C GLU A 214 20.49 -48.81 69.53
N ILE A 215 20.79 -47.60 70.03
CA ILE A 215 19.78 -46.77 70.68
C ILE A 215 18.83 -46.29 69.58
N GLN A 216 17.79 -47.09 69.30
CA GLN A 216 16.83 -46.85 68.23
C GLN A 216 16.05 -45.55 68.43
N ALA A 217 15.77 -45.19 69.69
CA ALA A 217 15.15 -43.93 70.04
C ALA A 217 15.60 -43.46 71.42
N VAL A 218 15.61 -42.13 71.59
CA VAL A 218 15.53 -41.48 72.88
C VAL A 218 14.35 -40.51 72.78
N ASP A 219 13.25 -40.79 73.46
CA ASP A 219 12.18 -39.80 73.64
C ASP A 219 12.51 -38.94 74.85
N VAL A 220 12.47 -37.61 74.68
CA VAL A 220 12.72 -36.65 75.75
C VAL A 220 11.42 -35.86 75.96
N SER A 221 10.97 -35.76 77.20
CA SER A 221 9.63 -35.24 77.51
C SER A 221 9.68 -34.23 78.66
N PRO A 222 9.49 -32.92 78.40
CA PRO A 222 9.35 -32.27 77.09
C PRO A 222 10.66 -32.21 76.28
N TYR A 223 10.59 -32.01 74.96
CA TYR A 223 11.76 -31.78 74.09
C TYR A 223 11.64 -30.50 73.25
N PRO A 224 12.69 -29.65 73.19
CA PRO A 224 13.85 -29.67 74.08
C PRO A 224 13.42 -29.44 75.54
N LEU A 225 14.22 -29.92 76.48
CA LEU A 225 14.08 -29.53 77.87
C LEU A 225 14.50 -28.06 77.97
N LEU A 226 13.72 -27.23 78.65
CA LEU A 226 14.12 -25.86 78.93
C LEU A 226 15.04 -25.82 80.14
N GLU A 227 16.02 -24.92 80.17
CA GLU A 227 16.76 -24.66 81.40
C GLU A 227 15.80 -24.25 82.54
N CYS A 228 16.08 -24.72 83.76
CA CYS A 228 15.16 -24.69 84.92
C CYS A 228 13.91 -25.61 84.83
N SER A 229 13.87 -26.62 83.94
CA SER A 229 12.74 -27.57 83.84
C SER A 229 13.04 -28.98 84.39
N GLU A 230 12.00 -29.72 84.74
CA GLU A 230 12.04 -31.17 85.00
C GLU A 230 11.57 -31.92 83.74
N GLY A 231 12.10 -33.12 83.50
CA GLY A 231 11.63 -33.96 82.40
C GLY A 231 12.03 -35.43 82.51
N LYS A 232 11.71 -36.18 81.45
CA LYS A 232 11.98 -37.61 81.31
C LYS A 232 12.76 -37.90 80.04
N VAL A 233 13.59 -38.93 80.08
CA VAL A 233 14.40 -39.44 78.96
C VAL A 233 14.16 -40.94 78.86
N THR A 234 13.43 -41.38 77.85
CA THR A 234 13.09 -42.79 77.61
C THR A 234 13.92 -43.32 76.45
N ALA A 235 14.92 -44.14 76.75
CA ALA A 235 15.76 -44.78 75.75
C ALA A 235 15.17 -46.13 75.32
N THR A 236 14.93 -46.30 74.03
CA THR A 236 14.59 -47.59 73.41
C THR A 236 15.86 -48.15 72.78
N ILE A 237 16.48 -49.14 73.44
CA ILE A 237 17.67 -49.82 72.94
C ILE A 237 17.22 -51.09 72.23
N VAL A 238 17.72 -51.30 71.01
CA VAL A 238 17.29 -52.39 70.13
C VAL A 238 18.52 -53.05 69.57
N ASN A 239 18.58 -54.37 69.69
CA ASN A 239 19.56 -55.19 68.99
C ASN A 239 19.03 -55.36 67.56
N VAL A 240 19.15 -54.30 66.76
CA VAL A 240 18.53 -54.16 65.42
C VAL A 240 19.04 -55.20 64.42
N GLY A 241 20.17 -55.83 64.73
CA GLY A 241 20.82 -56.83 63.91
C GLY A 241 20.51 -58.28 64.21
N GLU A 242 20.97 -59.14 63.30
CA GLU A 242 20.69 -60.58 63.30
C GLU A 242 21.58 -61.38 64.30
N GLY A 243 21.91 -60.80 65.48
CA GLY A 243 22.75 -61.35 66.57
C GLY A 243 22.20 -61.11 68.00
N TRP A 244 22.90 -61.53 69.08
CA TRP A 244 22.45 -61.40 70.50
C TRP A 244 23.36 -60.47 71.33
N SER A 245 22.80 -59.72 72.31
CA SER A 245 23.54 -58.79 73.20
C SER A 245 23.62 -59.22 74.69
N LYS A 246 24.22 -58.37 75.54
CA LYS A 246 24.39 -58.57 77.00
C LYS A 246 23.67 -57.48 77.82
N ALA A 247 23.63 -57.63 79.15
CA ALA A 247 23.14 -56.59 80.06
C ALA A 247 24.21 -55.50 80.32
N THR A 248 23.75 -54.27 80.53
CA THR A 248 24.56 -53.10 80.90
C THR A 248 23.67 -52.03 81.57
N ARG A 249 23.94 -50.73 81.39
CA ARG A 249 23.14 -49.59 81.90
C ARG A 249 23.04 -48.45 80.89
N VAL A 250 22.17 -47.48 81.19
CA VAL A 250 21.96 -46.23 80.47
C VAL A 250 22.22 -45.06 81.42
N VAL A 251 22.96 -44.06 80.98
CA VAL A 251 23.19 -42.81 81.75
C VAL A 251 22.85 -41.58 80.92
N VAL A 252 22.42 -40.52 81.60
CA VAL A 252 22.08 -39.23 80.99
C VAL A 252 22.95 -38.12 81.59
N VAL A 253 23.64 -37.38 80.72
CA VAL A 253 24.63 -36.35 81.08
C VAL A 253 24.28 -35.01 80.43
N ILE A 254 24.37 -33.92 81.21
CA ILE A 254 24.34 -32.53 80.72
C ILE A 254 25.61 -31.84 81.25
N ALA A 255 26.44 -31.29 80.36
CA ALA A 255 27.66 -30.53 80.69
C ALA A 255 28.56 -31.19 81.76
N ASP A 256 29.10 -32.38 81.45
CA ASP A 256 29.92 -33.24 82.33
C ASP A 256 29.27 -33.68 83.66
N LYS A 257 28.00 -33.36 83.89
CA LYS A 257 27.25 -33.73 85.10
C LYS A 257 26.18 -34.78 84.76
N ILE A 258 26.23 -35.92 85.44
CA ILE A 258 25.13 -36.91 85.40
C ILE A 258 23.87 -36.25 85.98
N VAL A 259 22.76 -36.35 85.24
CA VAL A 259 21.45 -35.81 85.61
C VAL A 259 20.37 -36.89 85.78
N GLY A 260 20.66 -38.14 85.37
CA GLY A 260 19.89 -39.35 85.68
C GLY A 260 20.57 -40.63 85.17
N ASP A 261 20.20 -41.80 85.71
CA ASP A 261 20.74 -43.12 85.32
C ASP A 261 19.74 -44.28 85.57
N ALA A 262 19.87 -45.38 84.83
CA ALA A 262 19.04 -46.59 84.95
C ALA A 262 19.69 -47.87 84.35
N ASP A 263 19.22 -49.06 84.77
CA ASP A 263 19.75 -50.38 84.35
C ASP A 263 19.14 -50.92 83.03
N LEU A 264 19.91 -51.72 82.26
CA LEU A 264 19.48 -52.33 80.97
C LEU A 264 19.72 -53.87 80.90
N PRO A 265 18.68 -54.71 80.77
CA PRO A 265 18.82 -56.17 80.58
C PRO A 265 19.30 -56.59 79.15
N PRO A 266 19.69 -57.88 78.94
CA PRO A 266 20.16 -58.38 77.64
C PRO A 266 19.06 -58.47 76.58
N ILE A 267 19.42 -58.35 75.29
CA ILE A 267 18.47 -58.21 74.18
C ILE A 267 18.74 -59.23 73.04
N GLU A 268 17.67 -59.83 72.50
CA GLU A 268 17.72 -60.83 71.42
C GLU A 268 17.72 -60.21 70.00
N PRO A 269 18.01 -60.97 68.91
CA PRO A 269 18.10 -60.43 67.55
C PRO A 269 16.77 -59.83 67.07
N GLY A 270 16.79 -58.56 66.67
CA GLY A 270 15.57 -57.78 66.36
C GLY A 270 14.71 -57.47 67.60
N GLY A 271 15.18 -57.79 68.80
CA GLY A 271 14.53 -57.50 70.08
C GLY A 271 14.84 -56.09 70.60
N SER A 272 14.00 -55.61 71.52
CA SER A 272 14.05 -54.26 72.08
C SER A 272 13.87 -54.24 73.60
N SER A 273 14.40 -53.20 74.25
CA SER A 273 14.16 -52.88 75.65
C SER A 273 14.03 -51.37 75.83
N GLU A 274 13.04 -50.93 76.61
CA GLU A 274 12.82 -49.52 76.95
C GLU A 274 13.27 -49.24 78.39
N VAL A 275 13.89 -48.08 78.60
CA VAL A 275 14.45 -47.63 79.89
C VAL A 275 14.06 -46.17 80.10
N GLU A 276 13.21 -45.88 81.10
CA GLU A 276 12.91 -44.50 81.52
C GLU A 276 13.95 -43.98 82.51
N VAL A 277 14.39 -42.73 82.32
CA VAL A 277 15.25 -41.97 83.23
C VAL A 277 14.59 -40.64 83.56
N ASP A 278 14.43 -40.31 84.84
CA ASP A 278 13.98 -38.98 85.31
C ASP A 278 15.17 -38.01 85.33
N VAL A 279 14.97 -36.75 84.89
CA VAL A 279 16.05 -35.76 84.66
C VAL A 279 15.67 -34.37 85.19
N GLU A 280 16.53 -33.79 86.03
CA GLU A 280 16.45 -32.40 86.50
C GLU A 280 17.42 -31.48 85.73
N VAL A 281 16.91 -30.46 85.02
CA VAL A 281 17.74 -29.55 84.21
C VAL A 281 18.10 -28.26 84.96
N PRO A 282 19.40 -27.96 85.16
CA PRO A 282 19.84 -26.73 85.81
C PRO A 282 19.43 -25.44 85.08
N CYS A 283 19.24 -24.36 85.82
CA CYS A 283 19.19 -23.01 85.27
C CYS A 283 20.56 -22.56 84.73
N CYS A 284 20.58 -21.76 83.67
CA CYS A 284 21.81 -21.32 82.99
C CYS A 284 22.67 -22.51 82.55
N SER A 285 22.03 -23.51 81.93
CA SER A 285 22.68 -24.67 81.28
C SER A 285 22.04 -24.91 79.92
N GLU A 286 22.84 -25.32 78.94
CA GLU A 286 22.45 -25.34 77.52
C GLU A 286 23.28 -26.37 76.74
N GLY A 287 22.72 -26.88 75.64
CA GLY A 287 23.42 -27.74 74.69
C GLY A 287 23.00 -29.21 74.74
N ALA A 288 23.97 -30.10 74.51
CA ALA A 288 23.72 -31.53 74.32
C ALA A 288 23.39 -32.26 75.64
N LEU A 289 22.44 -33.19 75.53
CA LEU A 289 22.15 -34.21 76.53
C LEU A 289 22.67 -35.54 75.95
N GLU A 290 23.68 -36.12 76.58
CA GLU A 290 24.27 -37.38 76.11
C GLU A 290 23.60 -38.57 76.79
N VAL A 291 22.93 -39.42 76.00
CA VAL A 291 22.43 -40.72 76.44
C VAL A 291 23.39 -41.79 75.98
N MET A 292 24.09 -42.41 76.92
CA MET A 292 25.05 -43.46 76.64
C MET A 292 24.44 -44.79 77.07
N VAL A 293 24.26 -45.72 76.13
CA VAL A 293 24.13 -47.14 76.48
C VAL A 293 25.54 -47.73 76.56
N ASP A 294 25.71 -48.65 77.49
CA ASP A 294 27.00 -49.28 77.76
C ASP A 294 28.17 -48.30 78.04
N PRO A 295 27.99 -47.27 78.92
CA PRO A 295 29.03 -46.28 79.22
C PRO A 295 30.29 -46.86 79.88
N ASP A 296 30.28 -48.16 80.23
CA ASP A 296 31.42 -48.90 80.79
C ASP A 296 32.05 -49.90 79.78
N ASP A 297 31.62 -49.92 78.52
CA ASP A 297 32.19 -50.67 77.37
C ASP A 297 32.23 -52.21 77.55
N LEU A 298 31.07 -52.87 77.41
CA LEU A 298 30.85 -54.29 77.77
C LEU A 298 30.29 -55.17 76.61
N VAL A 299 29.83 -54.64 75.49
CA VAL A 299 29.31 -55.34 74.28
C VAL A 299 30.26 -55.13 73.06
N VAL A 300 30.02 -55.79 71.91
CA VAL A 300 30.86 -55.76 70.68
C VAL A 300 29.98 -56.05 69.45
N GLU A 301 30.12 -55.29 68.37
CA GLU A 301 29.06 -55.02 67.40
C GLU A 301 29.53 -54.85 65.93
N VAL A 302 28.60 -54.52 65.01
CA VAL A 302 28.91 -54.20 63.59
C VAL A 302 29.18 -52.70 63.39
N ARG A 303 28.48 -51.86 64.15
CA ARG A 303 28.83 -50.47 64.47
C ARG A 303 29.19 -50.41 65.95
N GLU A 304 30.28 -49.75 66.29
CA GLU A 304 30.66 -49.45 67.70
C GLU A 304 30.39 -47.95 68.01
N ASP A 305 29.99 -47.19 67.00
CA ASP A 305 29.86 -45.73 66.96
C ASP A 305 28.42 -45.22 67.17
N ASN A 306 27.50 -46.12 67.53
CA ASN A 306 26.07 -45.87 67.76
C ASN A 306 25.60 -46.18 69.21
N ASN A 307 26.52 -46.55 70.12
CA ASN A 307 26.23 -46.72 71.56
C ASN A 307 26.06 -45.39 72.34
N VAL A 308 26.39 -44.25 71.72
CA VAL A 308 26.12 -42.92 72.29
C VAL A 308 25.08 -42.20 71.45
N TYR A 309 23.87 -42.10 71.97
CA TYR A 309 22.82 -41.24 71.43
C TYR A 309 22.97 -39.86 72.06
N VAL A 310 23.82 -39.04 71.47
CA VAL A 310 23.81 -37.60 71.74
C VAL A 310 22.47 -37.06 71.28
N VAL A 311 21.71 -36.46 72.18
CA VAL A 311 20.56 -35.61 71.86
C VAL A 311 21.08 -34.16 71.81
N PRO A 312 21.50 -33.64 70.63
CA PRO A 312 22.03 -32.29 70.53
C PRO A 312 20.94 -31.25 70.80
N ASP A 313 21.31 -30.13 71.41
CA ASP A 313 20.41 -29.01 71.74
C ASP A 313 19.18 -29.40 72.59
N ALA A 314 19.24 -30.56 73.25
CA ALA A 314 18.19 -31.11 74.09
C ALA A 314 17.96 -30.33 75.39
N VAL A 315 18.92 -29.48 75.77
CA VAL A 315 18.72 -28.42 76.74
C VAL A 315 18.77 -27.09 76.01
N GLU A 316 17.60 -26.47 75.82
CA GLU A 316 17.51 -25.15 75.22
C GLU A 316 17.55 -24.06 76.30
N ALA A 317 18.51 -23.14 76.14
CA ALA A 317 18.53 -21.87 76.88
C ALA A 317 17.26 -21.07 76.58
N ARG A 318 16.63 -20.52 77.62
CA ARG A 318 15.55 -19.56 77.48
C ARG A 318 16.14 -18.24 76.98
N LYS A 319 16.23 -18.14 75.65
CA LYS A 319 16.78 -16.97 74.95
C LYS A 319 15.71 -15.89 74.76
N PRO A 320 16.05 -14.60 74.89
CA PRO A 320 15.26 -13.52 74.31
C PRO A 320 15.43 -13.55 72.78
N SER A 321 14.42 -13.13 72.03
CA SER A 321 14.53 -12.97 70.57
C SER A 321 13.72 -11.78 70.09
N LEU A 322 14.42 -10.74 69.64
CA LEU A 322 13.90 -9.44 69.26
C LEU A 322 13.61 -9.42 67.76
N VAL A 323 12.39 -9.76 67.37
CA VAL A 323 11.98 -9.61 65.96
C VAL A 323 11.80 -8.12 65.63
N ALA A 324 12.44 -7.70 64.54
CA ALA A 324 12.47 -6.32 64.06
C ALA A 324 11.60 -6.16 62.81
N THR A 325 10.54 -5.36 62.88
CA THR A 325 9.63 -5.09 61.75
C THR A 325 9.58 -3.59 61.45
N LEU A 326 9.80 -3.20 60.20
CA LEU A 326 9.62 -1.81 59.76
C LEU A 326 8.22 -1.60 59.17
N LEU A 327 7.54 -0.53 59.60
CA LEU A 327 6.20 -0.15 59.14
C LEU A 327 6.18 1.34 58.73
N PRO A 328 5.88 1.68 57.46
CA PRO A 328 5.70 0.78 56.30
C PRO A 328 7.02 0.15 55.83
N MET A 329 6.93 -1.02 55.19
CA MET A 329 8.10 -1.67 54.54
C MET A 329 8.49 -1.03 53.20
N GLU A 330 7.62 -0.19 52.64
CA GLU A 330 7.78 0.47 51.35
C GLU A 330 7.90 1.98 51.54
N VAL A 331 8.91 2.61 50.92
CA VAL A 331 9.18 4.06 50.97
C VAL A 331 9.59 4.59 49.60
N THR A 332 9.45 5.89 49.35
CA THR A 332 9.79 6.47 48.03
C THR A 332 11.22 7.00 47.97
N ALA A 333 11.94 6.72 46.88
CA ALA A 333 13.28 7.28 46.64
C ALA A 333 13.29 8.82 46.69
N THR A 334 14.37 9.39 47.24
CA THR A 334 14.61 10.83 47.47
C THR A 334 13.66 11.57 48.43
N VAL A 335 12.76 10.85 49.12
CA VAL A 335 11.85 11.41 50.12
C VAL A 335 12.32 11.04 51.53
N ASN A 336 12.18 11.97 52.50
CA ASN A 336 12.31 11.66 53.92
C ASN A 336 11.03 10.95 54.38
N SER A 337 11.05 9.62 54.50
CA SER A 337 9.93 8.83 55.00
C SER A 337 10.09 8.54 56.49
N SER A 338 9.02 8.78 57.26
CA SER A 338 8.92 8.27 58.62
C SER A 338 8.55 6.79 58.58
N VAL A 339 9.33 5.95 59.26
CA VAL A 339 9.13 4.50 59.33
C VAL A 339 9.30 4.07 60.78
N SER A 340 8.29 3.41 61.33
CA SER A 340 8.32 2.91 62.70
C SER A 340 8.96 1.52 62.71
N LEU A 341 10.10 1.39 63.39
CA LEU A 341 10.74 0.12 63.73
C LEU A 341 10.08 -0.43 64.99
N VAL A 342 9.32 -1.51 64.85
CA VAL A 342 8.73 -2.26 65.95
C VAL A 342 9.68 -3.40 66.31
N LEU A 343 10.26 -3.32 67.51
CA LEU A 343 11.02 -4.41 68.11
C LEU A 343 10.12 -5.17 69.07
N SER A 344 9.92 -6.47 68.86
CA SER A 344 9.08 -7.32 69.72
C SER A 344 9.91 -8.46 70.27
N ASN A 345 9.90 -8.67 71.58
CA ASN A 345 10.49 -9.89 72.14
C ASN A 345 9.49 -11.05 71.92
N ARG A 346 9.92 -12.06 71.17
CA ARG A 346 9.24 -13.33 70.89
C ARG A 346 9.98 -14.53 71.47
N GLY A 347 11.08 -14.29 72.17
CA GLY A 347 11.76 -15.28 72.99
C GLY A 347 11.16 -15.39 74.39
N GLU A 348 11.62 -16.38 75.14
CA GLU A 348 11.03 -16.80 76.42
C GLU A 348 11.67 -16.15 77.66
N ALA A 349 12.77 -15.42 77.48
CA ALA A 349 13.41 -14.62 78.52
C ALA A 349 13.37 -13.11 78.22
N GLU A 350 13.56 -12.30 79.26
CA GLU A 350 13.64 -10.84 79.14
C GLU A 350 14.94 -10.40 78.45
N ALA A 351 14.82 -9.61 77.38
CA ALA A 351 15.97 -8.92 76.79
C ALA A 351 16.26 -7.64 77.59
N ARG A 352 17.45 -7.51 78.16
CA ARG A 352 17.88 -6.37 79.00
C ARG A 352 19.03 -5.60 78.36
N SER A 353 19.14 -4.30 78.69
CA SER A 353 20.22 -3.41 78.25
C SER A 353 20.41 -3.40 76.72
N ILE A 354 19.29 -3.43 75.99
CA ILE A 354 19.28 -3.62 74.55
C ILE A 354 19.86 -2.39 73.87
N ARG A 355 21.06 -2.52 73.31
CA ARG A 355 21.63 -1.54 72.39
C ARG A 355 21.28 -1.96 70.97
N VAL A 356 20.67 -1.04 70.23
CA VAL A 356 20.29 -1.21 68.83
C VAL A 356 21.18 -0.28 68.00
N GLU A 357 21.98 -0.84 67.11
CA GLU A 357 22.80 -0.12 66.14
C GLU A 357 22.25 -0.41 64.73
N ILE A 358 21.94 0.66 63.98
CA ILE A 358 21.30 0.59 62.67
C ILE A 358 22.35 1.00 61.63
N SER A 359 22.79 0.03 60.83
CA SER A 359 23.84 0.19 59.83
C SER A 359 23.23 0.27 58.42
N PRO A 360 22.98 1.48 57.87
CA PRO A 360 22.44 1.62 56.53
C PRO A 360 23.50 1.33 55.45
N PRO A 361 23.16 0.58 54.38
CA PRO A 361 24.03 0.40 53.24
C PRO A 361 24.22 1.70 52.43
N PRO A 362 25.25 1.78 51.55
CA PRO A 362 25.51 2.97 50.73
C PRO A 362 24.30 3.44 49.92
N GLY A 363 24.02 4.74 49.96
CA GLY A 363 22.84 5.34 49.32
C GLY A 363 21.54 5.24 50.13
N LEU A 364 21.58 4.70 51.35
CA LEU A 364 20.52 4.84 52.35
C LEU A 364 21.03 5.66 53.55
N THR A 365 20.16 6.47 54.14
CA THR A 365 20.43 7.16 55.41
C THR A 365 19.26 6.99 56.36
N VAL A 366 19.56 6.72 57.63
CA VAL A 366 18.57 6.45 58.69
C VAL A 366 18.92 7.26 59.94
N LYS A 367 17.91 7.81 60.62
CA LYS A 367 18.06 8.58 61.87
C LYS A 367 16.95 8.24 62.86
N PRO A 368 17.25 7.99 64.15
CA PRO A 368 18.59 7.75 64.72
C PRO A 368 19.26 6.51 64.12
N SER A 369 20.60 6.44 64.21
CA SER A 369 21.39 5.27 63.81
C SER A 369 21.85 4.39 64.98
N SER A 370 21.60 4.82 66.22
CA SER A 370 21.83 4.03 67.44
C SER A 370 20.91 4.50 68.56
N LEU A 371 20.48 3.57 69.42
CA LEU A 371 19.60 3.82 70.57
C LEU A 371 19.73 2.68 71.60
N ASN A 372 19.30 2.95 72.84
CA ASN A 372 19.26 1.97 73.92
C ASN A 372 17.83 1.80 74.45
N ILE A 373 17.48 0.62 74.92
CA ILE A 373 16.19 0.26 75.51
C ILE A 373 16.47 -0.54 76.79
N ASP A 374 15.85 -0.16 77.91
CA ASP A 374 16.19 -0.70 79.24
C ASP A 374 15.90 -2.21 79.34
N SER A 375 14.68 -2.65 78.98
CA SER A 375 14.37 -4.05 78.71
C SER A 375 13.09 -4.22 77.86
N ILE A 376 12.91 -5.42 77.30
CA ILE A 376 11.67 -5.89 76.68
C ILE A 376 11.34 -7.29 77.21
N GLN A 377 10.25 -7.37 77.97
CA GLN A 377 9.67 -8.61 78.51
C GLN A 377 9.15 -9.52 77.37
N PRO A 378 9.07 -10.85 77.58
CA PRO A 378 8.44 -11.77 76.62
C PRO A 378 7.06 -11.30 76.12
N ASP A 379 6.78 -11.56 74.84
CA ASP A 379 5.61 -11.11 74.06
C ASP A 379 5.33 -9.59 74.03
N SER A 380 6.20 -8.76 74.62
CA SER A 380 6.08 -7.31 74.62
C SER A 380 6.79 -6.67 73.43
N SER A 381 6.42 -5.43 73.08
CA SER A 381 7.04 -4.70 71.97
C SER A 381 7.23 -3.21 72.25
N VAL A 382 8.23 -2.64 71.60
CA VAL A 382 8.61 -1.21 71.64
C VAL A 382 8.65 -0.68 70.22
N THR A 383 8.02 0.47 69.99
CA THR A 383 7.98 1.14 68.69
C THR A 383 8.92 2.35 68.68
N ILE A 384 9.75 2.43 67.66
CA ILE A 384 10.80 3.45 67.48
C ILE A 384 10.56 4.14 66.14
N ASP A 385 10.35 5.46 66.15
CA ASP A 385 10.20 6.21 64.90
C ASP A 385 11.57 6.56 64.30
N LEU A 386 11.81 6.06 63.08
CA LEU A 386 12.99 6.35 62.27
C LEU A 386 12.62 7.31 61.13
N THR A 387 13.55 8.17 60.75
CA THR A 387 13.51 8.89 59.45
C THR A 387 14.46 8.21 58.48
N VAL A 388 13.93 7.74 57.35
CA VAL A 388 14.67 7.04 56.29
C VAL A 388 14.69 7.92 55.03
N LEU A 389 15.85 8.03 54.38
CA LEU A 389 16.03 8.70 53.09
C LEU A 389 16.98 7.88 52.23
N ALA A 390 16.50 7.46 51.05
CA ALA A 390 17.24 6.71 50.05
C ALA A 390 17.57 7.59 48.83
N GLU A 391 18.78 7.47 48.28
CA GLU A 391 19.21 8.18 47.07
C GLU A 391 18.62 7.59 45.78
N ARG A 392 18.30 6.29 45.80
CA ARG A 392 17.82 5.50 44.65
C ARG A 392 16.73 4.53 45.11
N ALA A 393 16.07 3.92 44.15
CA ALA A 393 15.06 2.89 44.32
C ALA A 393 15.64 1.48 44.15
N GLY A 394 15.05 0.52 44.84
CA GLY A 394 15.51 -0.86 44.91
C GLY A 394 15.26 -1.45 46.30
N ARG A 395 15.61 -2.73 46.47
CA ARG A 395 15.58 -3.37 47.78
C ARG A 395 16.82 -2.96 48.57
N TYR A 396 16.61 -2.28 49.68
CA TYR A 396 17.67 -1.94 50.62
C TYR A 396 17.61 -2.86 51.84
N GLU A 397 18.70 -3.56 52.09
CA GLU A 397 18.88 -4.44 53.23
C GLU A 397 19.41 -3.60 54.41
N LEU A 398 18.54 -3.25 55.35
CA LEU A 398 18.93 -2.49 56.55
C LEU A 398 19.34 -3.46 57.65
N THR A 399 20.64 -3.48 57.98
CA THR A 399 21.15 -4.27 59.09
C THR A 399 20.83 -3.58 60.42
N VAL A 400 19.93 -4.17 61.19
CA VAL A 400 19.61 -3.78 62.57
C VAL A 400 20.33 -4.77 63.49
N SER A 401 21.49 -4.37 64.01
CA SER A 401 22.29 -5.17 64.93
C SER A 401 21.92 -4.80 66.36
N MET A 402 21.52 -5.78 67.15
CA MET A 402 21.08 -5.61 68.52
C MET A 402 21.92 -6.47 69.46
N SER A 403 22.58 -5.83 70.43
CA SER A 403 23.28 -6.52 71.52
C SER A 403 22.49 -6.33 72.81
N PHE A 404 22.13 -7.43 73.47
CA PHE A 404 21.34 -7.44 74.70
C PHE A 404 21.80 -8.56 75.63
N LEU A 405 21.48 -8.42 76.92
CA LEU A 405 21.69 -9.46 77.91
C LEU A 405 20.38 -10.21 78.17
N ASP A 406 20.46 -11.48 78.53
CA ASP A 406 19.33 -12.20 79.13
C ASP A 406 19.35 -12.12 80.67
N GLU A 407 18.58 -12.99 81.32
CA GLU A 407 18.54 -13.08 82.78
C GLU A 407 19.66 -13.92 83.42
N CYS A 408 20.46 -14.64 82.63
CA CYS A 408 21.69 -15.34 83.02
C CYS A 408 22.98 -14.51 82.75
N GLU A 409 22.84 -13.23 82.35
CA GLU A 409 23.93 -12.36 81.89
C GLU A 409 24.68 -12.85 80.62
N ARG A 410 24.08 -13.76 79.82
CA ARG A 410 24.64 -14.16 78.52
C ARG A 410 24.51 -13.00 77.52
N GLU A 411 25.59 -12.70 76.80
CA GLU A 411 25.59 -11.71 75.71
C GLU A 411 24.96 -12.29 74.44
N TRP A 412 23.76 -11.83 74.12
CA TRP A 412 23.06 -12.18 72.88
C TRP A 412 23.24 -11.06 71.86
N SER A 413 23.54 -11.44 70.61
CA SER A 413 23.60 -10.51 69.48
C SER A 413 22.75 -11.01 68.31
N GLU A 414 21.59 -10.39 68.08
CA GLU A 414 20.78 -10.63 66.89
C GLU A 414 21.02 -9.52 65.86
N SER A 415 21.27 -9.90 64.60
CA SER A 415 21.47 -8.96 63.52
C SER A 415 20.47 -9.20 62.41
N LEU A 416 19.30 -8.56 62.50
CA LEU A 416 18.23 -8.73 61.53
C LEU A 416 18.44 -7.81 60.33
N VAL A 417 18.38 -8.40 59.14
CA VAL A 417 18.24 -7.65 57.89
C VAL A 417 16.77 -7.37 57.67
N VAL A 418 16.35 -6.13 57.92
CA VAL A 418 14.98 -5.70 57.60
C VAL A 418 15.01 -5.04 56.22
N THR A 419 14.28 -5.59 55.27
CA THR A 419 14.21 -5.04 53.91
C THR A 419 13.31 -3.80 53.90
N VAL A 420 13.88 -2.67 53.48
CA VAL A 420 13.11 -1.52 53.01
C VAL A 420 13.08 -1.59 51.49
N ASP A 421 11.91 -1.89 50.92
CA ASP A 421 11.73 -1.79 49.48
C ASP A 421 11.50 -0.32 49.13
N VAL A 422 12.53 0.30 48.57
CA VAL A 422 12.45 1.69 48.13
C VAL A 422 11.80 1.70 46.74
N ALA A 423 10.52 2.04 46.71
CA ALA A 423 9.78 2.30 45.51
C ALA A 423 10.42 3.44 44.70
N LYS A 424 10.40 3.26 43.38
CA LYS A 424 10.66 4.35 42.44
C LYS A 424 9.60 5.41 42.60
N ARG A 425 9.96 6.67 42.42
CA ARG A 425 8.99 7.76 42.48
C ARG A 425 8.20 7.82 41.18
N GLU A 426 6.88 7.98 41.28
CA GLU A 426 6.04 8.28 40.13
C GLU A 426 6.51 9.59 39.48
N LEU A 427 6.91 9.53 38.21
CA LEU A 427 7.27 10.73 37.46
C LEU A 427 6.00 11.35 36.89
N GLU A 428 5.42 12.30 37.62
CA GLU A 428 4.26 13.10 37.21
C GLU A 428 4.56 13.94 35.95
N LEU A 429 4.51 13.30 34.79
CA LEU A 429 4.62 13.98 33.51
C LEU A 429 3.24 14.54 33.13
N THR A 430 3.18 15.85 32.90
CA THR A 430 2.01 16.48 32.27
C THR A 430 2.39 16.92 30.85
N VAL A 431 1.53 16.64 29.87
CA VAL A 431 1.69 17.13 28.49
C VAL A 431 0.46 17.86 27.99
N LYS A 432 0.68 18.94 27.26
CA LYS A 432 -0.35 19.76 26.60
C LYS A 432 0.16 20.15 25.22
N ILE A 433 -0.44 19.57 24.19
CA ILE A 433 -0.08 19.87 22.81
C ILE A 433 -0.79 21.14 22.32
N LYS A 434 -0.06 22.00 21.59
CA LYS A 434 -0.60 23.25 21.04
C LYS A 434 -0.23 23.41 19.56
N PRO A 435 -1.23 23.56 18.66
CA PRO A 435 -2.66 23.27 18.85
C PRO A 435 -2.96 21.77 19.06
N SER A 436 -4.17 21.43 19.52
CA SER A 436 -4.65 20.04 19.61
C SER A 436 -5.38 19.55 18.35
N GLU A 437 -5.78 20.46 17.45
CA GLU A 437 -6.24 20.15 16.10
C GLU A 437 -5.47 21.03 15.11
N VAL A 438 -4.85 20.39 14.10
CA VAL A 438 -3.90 21.01 13.16
C VAL A 438 -4.08 20.42 11.75
N THR A 439 -3.45 21.00 10.73
CA THR A 439 -3.29 20.32 9.43
C THR A 439 -1.94 19.63 9.32
N VAL A 440 -1.80 18.65 8.42
CA VAL A 440 -0.49 18.09 8.04
C VAL A 440 0.49 19.22 7.68
N LEU A 441 1.79 18.98 7.90
CA LEU A 441 2.88 19.93 7.64
C LEU A 441 2.92 21.21 8.49
N THR A 442 1.90 21.52 9.30
CA THR A 442 2.01 22.61 10.29
C THR A 442 2.80 22.15 11.53
N PRO A 443 3.73 22.95 12.06
CA PRO A 443 4.50 22.58 13.24
C PRO A 443 3.62 22.64 14.49
N VAL A 444 3.82 21.68 15.39
CA VAL A 444 3.09 21.54 16.65
C VAL A 444 4.08 21.49 17.79
N VAL A 445 3.79 22.21 18.88
CA VAL A 445 4.59 22.13 20.11
C VAL A 445 3.91 21.20 21.11
N LEU A 446 4.59 20.11 21.45
CA LEU A 446 4.31 19.34 22.66
C LEU A 446 4.98 20.09 23.82
N LEU A 447 4.20 20.84 24.58
CA LEU A 447 4.64 21.39 25.86
C LEU A 447 4.42 20.36 26.95
N GLY A 448 5.32 20.28 27.91
CA GLY A 448 5.10 19.52 29.11
C GLY A 448 5.85 20.04 30.32
N HIS A 449 5.49 19.49 31.46
CA HIS A 449 6.07 19.83 32.76
C HIS A 449 6.23 18.53 33.55
N ALA A 450 7.40 18.40 34.16
CA ALA A 450 7.77 17.37 35.12
C ALA A 450 8.12 18.06 36.46
N PRO A 451 8.24 17.32 37.57
CA PRO A 451 8.80 17.85 38.82
C PRO A 451 10.14 18.57 38.60
N ILE A 452 10.40 19.62 39.39
CA ILE A 452 11.60 20.48 39.22
C ILE A 452 12.90 19.69 39.46
N ASP A 453 12.87 18.69 40.32
CA ASP A 453 13.96 17.75 40.61
C ASP A 453 14.10 16.62 39.59
N ALA A 454 13.26 16.58 38.55
CA ALA A 454 13.49 15.81 37.33
C ALA A 454 14.37 16.56 36.30
N ALA A 455 14.91 17.73 36.64
CA ALA A 455 15.79 18.51 35.75
C ALA A 455 17.02 17.69 35.28
N GLY A 456 17.33 17.76 33.99
CA GLY A 456 18.36 16.97 33.33
C GLY A 456 17.89 15.59 32.83
N LEU A 457 16.70 15.11 33.22
CA LEU A 457 16.16 13.86 32.67
C LEU A 457 15.87 13.97 31.16
N LYS A 458 16.20 12.91 30.43
CA LYS A 458 15.97 12.80 28.98
C LYS A 458 14.74 11.94 28.70
N LEU A 459 13.66 12.59 28.28
CA LEU A 459 12.39 11.96 27.96
C LEU A 459 12.35 11.64 26.45
N SER A 460 12.02 10.41 26.07
CA SER A 460 11.85 10.05 24.66
C SER A 460 10.47 10.50 24.17
N VAL A 461 10.42 11.38 23.19
CA VAL A 461 9.16 11.83 22.59
C VAL A 461 8.62 10.75 21.68
N VAL A 462 7.38 10.34 21.91
CA VAL A 462 6.71 9.22 21.24
C VAL A 462 5.41 9.62 20.56
N LEU A 463 5.11 8.93 19.47
CA LEU A 463 3.96 9.15 18.61
C LEU A 463 3.38 7.80 18.20
N ARG A 464 2.06 7.65 18.28
CA ARG A 464 1.33 6.56 17.59
C ARG A 464 0.14 7.14 16.82
N LEU A 465 -0.28 6.46 15.76
CA LEU A 465 -1.66 6.59 15.30
C LEU A 465 -2.58 5.87 16.29
N GLU A 466 -3.83 6.31 16.37
CA GLU A 466 -4.88 5.65 17.15
C GLU A 466 -4.89 4.13 16.89
N ASN A 467 -4.82 3.34 17.96
CA ASN A 467 -4.71 1.87 17.94
C ASN A 467 -3.45 1.26 17.27
N THR A 468 -2.34 2.00 17.17
CA THR A 468 -1.04 1.47 16.68
C THR A 468 0.07 1.48 17.74
N SER A 469 1.25 0.92 17.42
CA SER A 469 2.42 0.90 18.30
C SER A 469 3.12 2.26 18.40
N TRP A 470 3.75 2.52 19.55
CA TRP A 470 4.50 3.75 19.83
C TRP A 470 5.82 3.82 19.06
N THR A 471 6.00 4.88 18.28
CA THR A 471 7.23 5.21 17.53
C THR A 471 7.96 6.36 18.22
N LYS A 472 9.28 6.26 18.43
CA LYS A 472 10.08 7.40 18.92
C LYS A 472 10.28 8.42 17.80
N ILE A 473 9.94 9.68 18.05
CA ILE A 473 10.08 10.80 17.10
C ILE A 473 11.13 11.82 17.53
N GLY A 474 11.62 11.76 18.77
CA GLY A 474 12.66 12.65 19.27
C GLY A 474 12.97 12.41 20.75
N GLU A 475 13.65 13.38 21.35
CA GLU A 475 14.08 13.37 22.75
C GLU A 475 14.08 14.81 23.26
N VAL A 476 13.73 15.01 24.53
CA VAL A 476 13.76 16.31 25.22
C VAL A 476 14.41 16.17 26.59
N GLU A 477 15.10 17.21 27.01
CA GLU A 477 15.68 17.32 28.35
C GLU A 477 14.79 18.22 29.22
N VAL A 478 14.50 17.79 30.45
CA VAL A 478 13.74 18.59 31.42
C VAL A 478 14.64 19.71 31.94
N LYS A 479 14.16 20.96 31.91
CA LYS A 479 14.92 22.11 32.40
C LYS A 479 14.84 22.26 33.93
N ALA A 480 15.68 23.13 34.48
CA ALA A 480 15.68 23.52 35.89
C ALA A 480 14.38 24.22 36.39
N ASP A 481 13.42 24.51 35.51
CA ASP A 481 12.07 24.99 35.84
C ASP A 481 10.99 23.89 35.68
N GLY A 482 11.40 22.62 35.55
CA GLY A 482 10.53 21.48 35.27
C GLY A 482 9.95 21.46 33.84
N SER A 483 10.15 22.49 33.02
CA SER A 483 9.55 22.59 31.68
C SER A 483 10.33 21.82 30.62
N PHE A 484 9.60 21.24 29.66
CA PHE A 484 10.15 20.74 28.41
C PHE A 484 9.24 21.08 27.22
N SER A 485 9.82 21.14 26.03
CA SER A 485 9.12 21.53 24.81
C SER A 485 9.71 20.83 23.59
N PHE A 486 8.90 20.06 22.86
CA PHE A 486 9.29 19.45 21.59
C PHE A 486 8.49 20.03 20.44
N ASN A 487 9.18 20.53 19.41
CA ASN A 487 8.56 20.96 18.16
C ASN A 487 8.67 19.84 17.13
N PHE A 488 7.55 19.42 16.56
CA PHE A 488 7.53 18.44 15.48
C PHE A 488 6.45 18.75 14.45
N THR A 489 6.59 18.16 13.27
CA THR A 489 5.69 18.40 12.14
C THR A 489 5.09 17.06 11.69
N PRO A 490 3.78 16.80 11.91
CA PRO A 490 3.14 15.58 11.46
C PRO A 490 3.13 15.52 9.92
N LYS A 491 3.60 14.38 9.38
CA LYS A 491 3.75 14.14 7.93
C LYS A 491 2.54 13.45 7.28
N ARG A 492 1.55 13.03 8.05
CA ARG A 492 0.30 12.39 7.60
C ARG A 492 -0.87 12.87 8.47
N ALA A 493 -2.07 12.80 7.92
CA ALA A 493 -3.33 13.04 8.63
C ALA A 493 -3.78 11.79 9.42
N GLY A 494 -4.53 12.01 10.50
CA GLY A 494 -5.08 10.98 11.39
C GLY A 494 -5.30 11.49 12.81
N SER A 495 -5.94 10.65 13.63
CA SER A 495 -5.85 10.75 15.09
C SER A 495 -4.49 10.24 15.54
N TYR A 496 -3.76 11.02 16.33
CA TYR A 496 -2.51 10.62 16.93
C TYR A 496 -2.58 10.76 18.45
N ASP A 497 -1.96 9.82 19.16
CA ASP A 497 -1.53 10.09 20.53
C ASP A 497 -0.07 10.54 20.49
N VAL A 498 0.19 11.67 21.13
CA VAL A 498 1.52 12.31 21.20
C VAL A 498 1.90 12.40 22.66
N GLY A 499 3.09 11.95 23.03
CA GLY A 499 3.51 11.95 24.42
C GLY A 499 5.01 12.00 24.61
N VAL A 500 5.40 12.10 25.88
CA VAL A 500 6.75 11.74 26.32
C VAL A 500 6.68 10.42 27.06
N ARG A 501 7.67 9.57 26.79
CA ARG A 501 7.93 8.36 27.54
C ARG A 501 9.28 8.45 28.22
N TYR A 502 9.28 8.36 29.54
CA TYR A 502 10.46 8.02 30.30
C TYR A 502 10.50 6.49 30.48
N LYS A 503 11.67 5.86 30.35
CA LYS A 503 11.81 4.40 30.51
C LYS A 503 11.91 3.94 31.98
N GLY A 504 11.86 4.89 32.90
CA GLY A 504 12.36 4.71 34.26
C GLY A 504 13.88 4.65 34.31
N ASP A 505 14.42 4.93 35.49
CA ASP A 505 15.83 4.77 35.84
C ASP A 505 15.95 4.20 37.26
N GLU A 506 16.99 4.56 38.00
CA GLU A 506 17.21 4.15 39.39
C GLU A 506 16.47 5.04 40.41
N VAL A 507 15.73 6.07 39.99
CA VAL A 507 14.97 6.97 40.89
C VAL A 507 13.48 7.03 40.51
N TRP A 508 13.17 7.04 39.21
CA TRP A 508 11.84 7.28 38.67
C TRP A 508 11.29 6.09 37.87
N GLU A 509 9.96 5.95 37.82
CA GLU A 509 9.25 4.90 37.07
C GLU A 509 9.19 5.10 35.54
N GLU A 510 8.80 4.06 34.78
CA GLU A 510 8.38 4.24 33.39
C GLU A 510 7.07 5.04 33.36
N SER A 511 7.16 6.28 32.89
CA SER A 511 6.04 7.22 32.82
C SER A 511 5.72 7.58 31.38
N LEU A 512 4.44 7.52 31.02
CA LEU A 512 3.92 7.77 29.67
C LEU A 512 2.76 8.78 29.71
N ALA A 513 3.11 10.06 29.75
CA ALA A 513 2.12 11.12 29.57
C ALA A 513 1.89 11.39 28.09
N HIS A 514 0.63 11.28 27.66
CA HIS A 514 0.21 11.51 26.29
C HIS A 514 -1.04 12.38 26.20
N THR A 515 -1.25 12.96 25.03
CA THR A 515 -2.37 13.83 24.69
C THR A 515 -2.72 13.64 23.22
N SER A 516 -4.00 13.78 22.86
CA SER A 516 -4.45 13.54 21.50
C SER A 516 -4.19 14.75 20.59
N LEU A 517 -3.69 14.47 19.39
CA LEU A 517 -3.51 15.42 18.31
C LEU A 517 -4.33 14.97 17.10
N LYS A 518 -5.27 15.81 16.70
CA LYS A 518 -6.07 15.57 15.50
C LYS A 518 -5.43 16.28 14.31
N VAL A 519 -4.78 15.51 13.44
CA VAL A 519 -4.14 16.04 12.23
C VAL A 519 -5.10 15.88 11.06
N ARG A 520 -5.69 16.99 10.61
CA ARG A 520 -6.50 17.04 9.40
C ARG A 520 -5.63 17.05 8.15
N ARG A 521 -6.18 16.55 7.06
CA ARG A 521 -5.65 16.75 5.71
C ARG A 521 -5.63 18.26 5.38
N ILE A 522 -4.66 18.69 4.58
CA ILE A 522 -4.66 20.03 3.99
C ILE A 522 -5.75 20.05 2.91
N LYS A 523 -6.67 21.02 2.96
CA LYS A 523 -7.67 21.19 1.89
C LYS A 523 -6.97 21.44 0.56
N ALA A 524 -7.44 20.79 -0.50
CA ALA A 524 -6.92 21.01 -1.85
C ALA A 524 -8.04 21.26 -2.85
N SER A 525 -7.82 22.22 -3.74
CA SER A 525 -8.73 22.63 -4.82
C SER A 525 -8.08 22.32 -6.16
N LEU A 526 -8.86 21.78 -7.10
CA LEU A 526 -8.45 21.60 -8.48
C LEU A 526 -9.34 22.49 -9.36
N ASN A 527 -8.80 23.61 -9.83
CA ASN A 527 -9.47 24.42 -10.84
C ASN A 527 -9.01 23.97 -12.22
N LEU A 528 -9.92 23.48 -13.06
CA LEU A 528 -9.63 23.16 -14.46
C LEU A 528 -10.04 24.30 -15.38
N GLU A 529 -9.25 24.50 -16.43
CA GLU A 529 -9.55 25.35 -17.57
C GLU A 529 -9.60 24.49 -18.83
N VAL A 530 -10.74 24.51 -19.52
CA VAL A 530 -10.95 23.83 -20.81
C VAL A 530 -11.59 24.81 -21.80
N PRO A 531 -11.32 24.69 -23.11
CA PRO A 531 -12.03 25.49 -24.11
C PRO A 531 -13.54 25.17 -24.08
N GLU A 532 -14.41 26.18 -24.21
CA GLU A 532 -15.87 26.00 -24.23
C GLU A 532 -16.33 25.06 -25.36
N ARG A 533 -15.66 25.15 -26.52
CA ARG A 533 -15.91 24.34 -27.71
C ARG A 533 -14.60 23.80 -28.30
N VAL A 534 -14.63 22.55 -28.75
CA VAL A 534 -13.56 21.89 -29.49
C VAL A 534 -14.15 21.09 -30.66
N HIS A 535 -13.32 20.68 -31.61
CA HIS A 535 -13.77 19.92 -32.78
C HIS A 535 -13.40 18.45 -32.70
N ALA A 536 -14.28 17.58 -33.16
CA ALA A 536 -14.02 16.15 -33.25
C ALA A 536 -12.71 15.86 -34.02
N GLY A 537 -11.90 14.94 -33.48
CA GLY A 537 -10.64 14.49 -34.07
C GLY A 537 -9.44 15.42 -33.89
N ARG A 538 -9.60 16.62 -33.29
CA ARG A 538 -8.48 17.50 -32.92
C ARG A 538 -8.02 17.27 -31.48
N GLU A 539 -6.76 17.58 -31.23
CA GLU A 539 -6.23 17.71 -29.87
C GLU A 539 -6.56 19.09 -29.30
N PHE A 540 -6.87 19.13 -28.01
CA PHE A 540 -6.90 20.33 -27.18
C PHE A 540 -6.15 20.08 -25.88
N VAL A 541 -5.86 21.15 -25.15
CA VAL A 541 -5.17 21.10 -23.87
C VAL A 541 -6.19 21.34 -22.75
N ILE A 542 -6.30 20.42 -21.81
CA ILE A 542 -6.85 20.71 -20.48
C ILE A 542 -5.72 21.28 -19.65
N ARG A 543 -5.97 22.44 -19.04
CA ARG A 543 -5.08 23.02 -18.02
C ARG A 543 -5.74 22.89 -16.66
N GLY A 544 -4.92 22.75 -15.63
CA GLY A 544 -5.39 22.71 -14.26
C GLY A 544 -4.41 23.35 -13.31
N VAL A 545 -4.94 24.04 -12.30
CA VAL A 545 -4.18 24.52 -11.16
C VAL A 545 -4.67 23.76 -9.93
N LEU A 546 -3.75 22.99 -9.34
CA LEU A 546 -3.91 22.29 -8.08
C LEU A 546 -3.37 23.17 -6.95
N GLU A 547 -4.24 23.63 -6.08
CA GLU A 547 -3.87 24.38 -4.88
C GLU A 547 -3.94 23.47 -3.64
N PRO A 548 -2.97 23.55 -2.71
CA PRO A 548 -1.65 24.15 -2.88
C PRO A 548 -0.79 23.36 -3.88
N ALA A 549 0.08 24.09 -4.59
CA ALA A 549 0.94 23.56 -5.64
C ALA A 549 1.87 22.44 -5.12
N ARG A 550 1.97 21.37 -5.91
CA ARG A 550 2.76 20.16 -5.62
C ARG A 550 2.84 19.25 -6.84
N ASP A 551 3.80 18.34 -6.83
CA ASP A 551 3.81 17.19 -7.74
C ASP A 551 2.80 16.13 -7.27
N ALA A 552 2.03 15.56 -8.20
CA ALA A 552 0.99 14.56 -7.92
C ALA A 552 0.61 13.79 -9.20
N VAL A 553 -0.38 12.89 -9.11
CA VAL A 553 -1.07 12.31 -10.28
C VAL A 553 -2.52 12.81 -10.26
N CYS A 554 -3.01 13.26 -11.40
CA CYS A 554 -4.40 13.62 -11.65
C CYS A 554 -5.05 12.51 -12.50
N VAL A 555 -6.11 11.89 -12.00
CA VAL A 555 -6.96 10.98 -12.79
C VAL A 555 -8.00 11.83 -13.49
N ILE A 556 -8.04 11.81 -14.82
CA ILE A 556 -9.05 12.48 -15.64
C ILE A 556 -9.95 11.41 -16.27
N ARG A 557 -11.23 11.42 -15.91
CA ARG A 557 -12.31 10.64 -16.52
C ARG A 557 -13.05 11.50 -17.55
N LEU A 558 -13.07 11.03 -18.79
CA LEU A 558 -13.82 11.60 -19.89
C LEU A 558 -15.08 10.76 -20.10
N VAL A 559 -16.26 11.35 -19.93
CA VAL A 559 -17.56 10.69 -20.16
C VAL A 559 -18.18 11.21 -21.44
N ALA A 560 -18.49 10.28 -22.34
CA ALA A 560 -18.99 10.54 -23.68
C ALA A 560 -20.51 10.80 -23.71
N PRO A 561 -21.05 11.44 -24.76
CA PRO A 561 -22.48 11.66 -24.95
C PRO A 561 -23.34 10.40 -25.02
N ASP A 562 -22.75 9.22 -25.26
CA ASP A 562 -23.41 7.91 -25.25
C ASP A 562 -23.33 7.17 -23.89
N GLY A 563 -22.65 7.76 -22.90
CA GLY A 563 -22.45 7.17 -21.57
C GLY A 563 -21.24 6.26 -21.44
N SER A 564 -20.48 6.01 -22.52
CA SER A 564 -19.15 5.41 -22.40
C SER A 564 -18.18 6.34 -21.67
N SER A 565 -17.10 5.80 -21.09
CA SER A 565 -16.08 6.63 -20.45
C SER A 565 -14.67 6.06 -20.58
N LEU A 566 -13.69 6.96 -20.53
CA LEU A 566 -12.26 6.69 -20.62
C LEU A 566 -11.56 7.38 -19.45
N GLU A 567 -10.65 6.69 -18.78
CA GLU A 567 -9.81 7.25 -17.72
C GLU A 567 -8.36 7.35 -18.16
N MET A 568 -7.66 8.40 -17.72
CA MET A 568 -6.23 8.60 -17.93
C MET A 568 -5.57 9.20 -16.71
N GLU A 569 -4.32 8.82 -16.45
CA GLU A 569 -3.48 9.41 -15.42
C GLU A 569 -2.56 10.48 -16.04
N VAL A 570 -2.45 11.63 -15.38
CA VAL A 570 -1.68 12.79 -15.84
C VAL A 570 -0.79 13.25 -14.70
N GLU A 571 0.51 13.42 -14.95
CA GLU A 571 1.42 14.01 -13.97
C GLU A 571 1.05 15.49 -13.72
N VAL A 572 0.87 15.83 -12.45
CA VAL A 572 0.85 17.22 -11.97
C VAL A 572 2.29 17.60 -11.63
N ARG A 573 2.78 18.74 -12.11
CA ARG A 573 4.14 19.24 -11.84
C ARG A 573 4.06 20.67 -11.35
N ASP A 574 4.62 20.95 -10.17
CA ASP A 574 4.52 22.26 -9.48
C ASP A 574 3.08 22.80 -9.41
N GLY A 575 2.11 21.92 -9.12
CA GLY A 575 0.68 22.24 -9.09
C GLY A 575 0.01 22.41 -10.46
N ILE A 576 0.75 22.40 -11.56
CA ILE A 576 0.19 22.54 -12.91
C ILE A 576 -0.17 21.16 -13.48
N VAL A 577 -1.42 21.01 -13.91
CA VAL A 577 -1.89 19.89 -14.73
C VAL A 577 -1.91 20.36 -16.20
N GLU A 578 -1.23 19.67 -17.11
CA GLU A 578 -1.39 19.87 -18.56
C GLU A 578 -1.63 18.53 -19.26
N ALA A 579 -2.86 18.31 -19.75
CA ALA A 579 -3.25 17.08 -20.46
C ALA A 579 -3.62 17.39 -21.91
N ARG A 580 -3.10 16.61 -22.87
CA ARG A 580 -3.46 16.72 -24.29
C ARG A 580 -4.45 15.63 -24.65
N ILE A 581 -5.65 16.05 -25.07
CA ILE A 581 -6.80 15.15 -25.21
C ILE A 581 -7.41 15.32 -26.60
N LYS A 582 -7.79 14.19 -27.21
CA LYS A 582 -8.44 14.12 -28.52
C LYS A 582 -9.75 13.34 -28.40
N LEU A 583 -10.86 14.02 -28.68
CA LEU A 583 -12.21 13.45 -28.64
C LEU A 583 -12.70 13.23 -30.07
N ASN A 584 -13.17 12.03 -30.40
CA ASN A 584 -13.53 11.65 -31.78
C ASN A 584 -15.05 11.68 -32.05
N GLN A 585 -15.89 11.87 -31.03
CA GLN A 585 -17.36 11.83 -31.11
C GLN A 585 -17.94 13.19 -30.73
N THR A 586 -18.96 13.64 -31.45
CA THR A 586 -19.61 14.95 -31.26
C THR A 586 -20.68 14.94 -30.17
N GLY A 587 -20.86 16.08 -29.49
CA GLY A 587 -21.82 16.30 -28.41
C GLY A 587 -21.16 16.86 -27.15
N ASP A 588 -21.94 16.96 -26.08
CA ASP A 588 -21.48 17.45 -24.78
C ASP A 588 -20.80 16.32 -24.00
N TRP A 589 -19.48 16.41 -23.86
CA TRP A 589 -18.67 15.52 -23.04
C TRP A 589 -18.53 16.07 -21.62
N ARG A 590 -18.56 15.20 -20.61
CA ARG A 590 -18.25 15.55 -19.23
C ARG A 590 -16.81 15.16 -18.89
N ILE A 591 -16.10 16.05 -18.21
CA ILE A 591 -14.73 15.89 -17.76
C ILE A 591 -14.76 15.92 -16.23
N ASP A 592 -14.56 14.77 -15.59
CA ASP A 592 -14.36 14.65 -14.15
C ASP A 592 -12.88 14.41 -13.87
N ALA A 593 -12.24 15.28 -13.11
CA ALA A 593 -10.84 15.14 -12.74
C ALA A 593 -10.67 15.08 -11.22
N VAL A 594 -9.80 14.18 -10.75
CA VAL A 594 -9.52 13.95 -9.33
C VAL A 594 -8.01 13.82 -9.11
N VAL A 595 -7.45 14.67 -8.26
CA VAL A 595 -6.13 14.46 -7.67
C VAL A 595 -6.32 13.84 -6.28
N PRO A 596 -6.02 12.55 -6.07
CA PRO A 596 -6.07 11.94 -4.74
C PRO A 596 -5.07 12.62 -3.80
N GLY A 597 -5.56 13.12 -2.67
CA GLY A 597 -4.76 13.78 -1.64
C GLY A 597 -4.15 12.82 -0.61
N GLY A 598 -4.71 11.61 -0.51
CA GLY A 598 -4.13 10.47 0.17
C GLY A 598 -3.84 10.69 1.65
N GLY A 599 -2.56 10.68 2.03
CA GLY A 599 -2.13 10.83 3.41
C GLY A 599 -1.97 12.27 3.90
N ILE A 600 -1.94 13.26 3.00
CA ILE A 600 -1.51 14.65 3.31
C ILE A 600 -2.60 15.67 2.97
N TYR A 601 -3.26 15.50 1.83
CA TYR A 601 -4.27 16.43 1.31
C TYR A 601 -5.65 15.79 1.25
N GLU A 602 -6.70 16.61 1.14
CA GLU A 602 -8.03 16.16 0.73
C GLU A 602 -8.05 15.91 -0.79
N ASP A 603 -8.98 15.09 -1.26
CA ASP A 603 -9.07 14.70 -2.67
C ASP A 603 -9.66 15.86 -3.50
N ALA A 604 -8.80 16.49 -4.30
CA ALA A 604 -9.16 17.69 -5.06
C ALA A 604 -9.87 17.27 -6.35
N HIS A 605 -11.13 17.65 -6.50
CA HIS A 605 -11.98 17.27 -7.62
C HIS A 605 -12.42 18.49 -8.44
N SER A 606 -12.62 18.29 -9.74
CA SER A 606 -13.14 19.28 -10.68
C SER A 606 -14.07 18.58 -11.68
N SER A 607 -15.18 19.21 -12.05
CA SER A 607 -16.14 18.65 -13.00
C SER A 607 -16.58 19.73 -13.98
N LEU A 608 -16.33 19.53 -15.27
CA LEU A 608 -16.66 20.46 -16.35
C LEU A 608 -17.39 19.74 -17.49
N ILE A 609 -18.04 20.52 -18.37
CA ILE A 609 -18.65 20.03 -19.60
C ILE A 609 -18.02 20.78 -20.78
N ILE A 610 -17.69 20.04 -21.84
CA ILE A 610 -17.10 20.58 -23.07
C ILE A 610 -17.93 20.16 -24.29
N ARG A 611 -18.22 21.10 -25.19
CA ARG A 611 -18.98 20.80 -26.41
C ARG A 611 -18.05 20.45 -27.56
N VAL A 612 -18.15 19.21 -28.04
CA VAL A 612 -17.39 18.71 -29.19
C VAL A 612 -18.25 18.83 -30.45
N THR A 613 -17.92 19.76 -31.35
CA THR A 613 -18.67 19.97 -32.60
C THR A 613 -18.12 19.17 -33.77
N ALA A 614 -18.99 18.92 -34.76
CA ALA A 614 -18.56 18.42 -36.06
C ALA A 614 -17.68 19.46 -36.77
N LEU A 615 -16.74 18.97 -37.58
CA LEU A 615 -15.91 19.80 -38.44
C LEU A 615 -15.59 18.98 -39.69
N ARG A 616 -15.82 19.53 -40.89
CA ARG A 616 -15.60 18.77 -42.13
C ARG A 616 -14.16 18.23 -42.21
N VAL A 617 -14.03 17.04 -42.79
CA VAL A 617 -12.74 16.45 -43.11
C VAL A 617 -12.06 17.31 -44.18
N VAL A 618 -10.80 17.72 -43.93
CA VAL A 618 -10.03 18.50 -44.91
C VAL A 618 -9.74 17.62 -46.13
N ALA A 619 -10.19 18.04 -47.32
CA ALA A 619 -9.99 17.30 -48.55
C ALA A 619 -8.50 17.15 -48.88
N GLN A 620 -8.05 15.92 -49.18
CA GLN A 620 -6.65 15.68 -49.51
C GLN A 620 -6.28 16.36 -50.85
N PRO A 621 -5.09 16.97 -51.01
CA PRO A 621 -4.71 17.68 -52.24
C PRO A 621 -4.87 16.85 -53.53
N ALA A 622 -4.60 15.55 -53.47
CA ALA A 622 -4.83 14.63 -54.59
C ALA A 622 -6.33 14.47 -54.93
N ALA A 623 -7.20 14.35 -53.92
CA ALA A 623 -8.65 14.27 -54.11
C ALA A 623 -9.22 15.58 -54.69
N VAL A 624 -8.70 16.74 -54.26
CA VAL A 624 -9.06 18.04 -54.84
C VAL A 624 -8.64 18.15 -56.30
N ALA A 625 -7.42 17.74 -56.64
CA ALA A 625 -6.95 17.72 -58.04
C ALA A 625 -7.82 16.81 -58.92
N ILE A 626 -8.18 15.63 -58.41
CA ILE A 626 -9.10 14.69 -59.08
C ILE A 626 -10.51 15.30 -59.20
N ALA A 627 -11.02 16.00 -58.19
CA ALA A 627 -12.32 16.66 -58.23
C ALA A 627 -12.37 17.77 -59.29
N VAL A 628 -11.35 18.63 -59.34
CA VAL A 628 -11.22 19.69 -60.36
C VAL A 628 -11.09 19.11 -61.77
N ALA A 629 -10.26 18.07 -61.94
CA ALA A 629 -10.14 17.36 -63.20
C ALA A 629 -11.44 16.64 -63.61
N THR A 630 -12.18 16.09 -62.66
CA THR A 630 -13.48 15.43 -62.88
C THR A 630 -14.55 16.43 -63.30
N GLY A 631 -14.65 17.58 -62.62
CA GLY A 631 -15.62 18.61 -62.99
C GLY A 631 -15.33 19.29 -64.32
N PHE A 632 -14.05 19.50 -64.64
CA PHE A 632 -13.62 19.89 -65.98
C PHE A 632 -13.99 18.81 -67.01
N ALA A 633 -13.65 17.54 -66.76
CA ALA A 633 -13.94 16.43 -67.65
C ALA A 633 -15.45 16.27 -67.91
N VAL A 634 -16.31 16.32 -66.88
CA VAL A 634 -17.78 16.26 -67.03
C VAL A 634 -18.32 17.44 -67.83
N SER A 635 -17.68 18.61 -67.77
CA SER A 635 -18.04 19.79 -68.57
C SER A 635 -17.59 19.70 -70.03
N VAL A 636 -16.52 18.96 -70.32
CA VAL A 636 -15.99 18.68 -71.67
C VAL A 636 -16.62 17.40 -72.27
N ALA A 637 -17.17 16.50 -71.46
CA ALA A 637 -17.60 15.15 -71.83
C ALA A 637 -18.94 15.08 -72.61
N THR A 638 -19.13 15.96 -73.59
CA THR A 638 -20.08 15.72 -74.69
C THR A 638 -19.64 14.56 -75.59
N THR A 639 -18.46 13.96 -75.35
CA THR A 639 -17.78 13.02 -76.25
C THR A 639 -17.18 11.75 -75.59
N LEU A 640 -17.19 11.60 -74.25
CA LEU A 640 -16.36 10.57 -73.58
C LEU A 640 -17.13 9.60 -72.66
N SER A 641 -16.95 8.31 -72.93
CA SER A 641 -17.69 7.19 -72.32
C SER A 641 -17.31 6.81 -70.88
N VAL A 642 -16.26 7.42 -70.32
CA VAL A 642 -15.74 7.07 -68.98
C VAL A 642 -16.68 7.56 -67.87
N ALA A 643 -17.23 8.77 -67.99
CA ALA A 643 -18.14 9.37 -66.99
C ALA A 643 -19.37 8.47 -66.72
N ARG A 644 -19.87 7.77 -67.75
CA ARG A 644 -21.03 6.86 -67.68
C ARG A 644 -20.88 5.77 -66.62
N ARG A 645 -19.67 5.22 -66.42
CA ARG A 645 -19.39 4.18 -65.41
C ARG A 645 -19.30 4.71 -63.97
N VAL A 646 -18.91 5.96 -63.81
CA VAL A 646 -18.83 6.61 -62.49
C VAL A 646 -20.22 7.02 -62.00
N VAL A 647 -21.04 7.61 -62.89
CA VAL A 647 -22.41 8.02 -62.53
C VAL A 647 -23.30 6.82 -62.19
N SER A 648 -23.24 5.73 -62.97
CA SER A 648 -24.06 4.53 -62.71
C SER A 648 -23.75 3.86 -61.37
N SER A 649 -22.47 3.81 -60.98
CA SER A 649 -22.06 3.22 -59.69
C SER A 649 -22.38 4.10 -58.48
N ILE A 650 -22.47 5.42 -58.66
CA ILE A 650 -22.98 6.35 -57.63
C ILE A 650 -24.49 6.18 -57.44
N ALA A 651 -25.28 6.17 -58.53
CA ALA A 651 -26.73 5.98 -58.45
C ALA A 651 -27.10 4.66 -57.74
N GLN A 652 -26.36 3.58 -58.04
CA GLN A 652 -26.54 2.28 -57.41
C GLN A 652 -26.16 2.30 -55.91
N ARG A 653 -25.12 3.04 -55.50
CA ARG A 653 -24.78 3.23 -54.07
C ARG A 653 -25.84 4.02 -53.32
N ILE A 654 -26.29 5.16 -53.85
CA ILE A 654 -27.30 6.02 -53.21
C ILE A 654 -28.61 5.24 -53.01
N ARG A 655 -29.00 4.44 -54.01
CA ARG A 655 -30.15 3.52 -53.92
C ARG A 655 -30.00 2.54 -52.76
N MET A 656 -28.87 1.82 -52.67
CA MET A 656 -28.63 0.86 -51.57
C MET A 656 -28.67 1.53 -50.19
N THR A 657 -28.16 2.75 -50.03
CA THR A 657 -28.24 3.48 -48.74
C THR A 657 -29.66 3.93 -48.39
N LEU A 658 -30.50 4.28 -49.37
CA LEU A 658 -31.91 4.62 -49.12
C LEU A 658 -32.74 3.38 -48.78
N GLU A 659 -32.52 2.28 -49.50
CA GLU A 659 -33.13 0.98 -49.22
C GLU A 659 -32.73 0.46 -47.83
N ALA A 660 -31.46 0.61 -47.43
CA ALA A 660 -30.98 0.29 -46.08
C ALA A 660 -31.56 1.21 -44.97
N ALA A 661 -31.92 2.45 -45.31
CA ALA A 661 -32.63 3.37 -44.41
C ALA A 661 -34.16 3.16 -44.41
N GLY A 662 -34.69 2.18 -45.15
CA GLY A 662 -36.13 1.92 -45.26
C GLY A 662 -36.92 2.94 -46.10
N ILE A 663 -36.24 3.88 -46.76
CA ILE A 663 -36.88 4.94 -47.56
C ILE A 663 -36.97 4.47 -49.01
N LYS A 664 -38.19 4.33 -49.54
CA LYS A 664 -38.37 4.04 -50.98
C LYS A 664 -37.71 5.15 -51.82
N PRO A 665 -36.85 4.81 -52.80
CA PRO A 665 -36.21 5.80 -53.64
C PRO A 665 -37.27 6.61 -54.41
N PRO A 666 -37.18 7.95 -54.44
CA PRO A 666 -38.13 8.77 -55.19
C PRO A 666 -37.92 8.58 -56.70
N HIS A 667 -38.98 8.75 -57.48
CA HIS A 667 -39.02 8.41 -58.91
C HIS A 667 -37.87 9.03 -59.74
N TRP A 668 -37.47 10.26 -59.43
CA TRP A 668 -36.34 10.96 -60.10
C TRP A 668 -34.97 10.31 -59.86
N LEU A 669 -34.82 9.49 -58.81
CA LEU A 669 -33.59 8.76 -58.52
C LEU A 669 -33.50 7.46 -59.34
N GLU A 670 -34.64 6.79 -59.55
CA GLU A 670 -34.72 5.67 -60.51
C GLU A 670 -34.53 6.19 -61.94
N GLU A 671 -35.09 7.36 -62.26
CA GLU A 671 -34.76 8.08 -63.50
C GLU A 671 -33.26 8.40 -63.57
N LEU A 672 -32.59 8.89 -62.52
CA LEU A 672 -31.14 9.15 -62.56
C LEU A 672 -30.29 7.92 -62.88
N SER A 673 -30.72 6.71 -62.54
CA SER A 673 -30.04 5.48 -62.98
C SER A 673 -30.20 5.20 -64.50
N ASN A 674 -31.25 5.77 -65.11
CA ASN A 674 -31.60 5.67 -66.53
C ASN A 674 -31.30 6.94 -67.36
N ILE A 675 -30.96 8.07 -66.72
CA ILE A 675 -30.66 9.37 -67.35
C ILE A 675 -29.28 9.31 -68.03
N TYR A 676 -29.27 8.70 -69.21
CA TYR A 676 -28.34 9.01 -70.32
C TYR A 676 -29.03 8.83 -71.68
N LEU A 677 -30.32 9.20 -71.75
CA LEU A 677 -31.06 9.38 -73.00
C LEU A 677 -30.51 10.56 -73.82
N GLU A 678 -30.73 10.53 -75.14
CA GLU A 678 -30.25 11.55 -76.08
C GLU A 678 -30.66 12.99 -75.74
N GLU A 679 -31.74 13.19 -74.99
CA GLU A 679 -32.24 14.52 -74.66
C GLU A 679 -31.30 15.32 -73.74
N VAL A 680 -30.50 14.64 -72.91
CA VAL A 680 -29.47 15.28 -72.09
C VAL A 680 -28.25 15.65 -72.94
N PHE A 681 -27.87 14.83 -73.92
CA PHE A 681 -26.89 15.23 -74.94
C PHE A 681 -27.41 16.44 -75.77
N LYS A 682 -28.70 16.46 -76.14
CA LYS A 682 -29.41 17.62 -76.72
C LYS A 682 -29.57 18.81 -75.75
N SER A 683 -29.01 18.77 -74.54
CA SER A 683 -28.89 19.93 -73.63
C SER A 683 -27.48 20.53 -73.58
N ALA A 684 -26.47 19.80 -74.07
CA ALA A 684 -25.08 20.23 -74.07
C ALA A 684 -24.69 21.09 -75.28
N THR A 685 -25.44 20.99 -76.38
CA THR A 685 -25.51 22.06 -77.38
C THR A 685 -26.17 23.31 -76.78
N GLU A 686 -25.83 24.50 -77.28
CA GLU A 686 -26.34 25.77 -76.77
C GLU A 686 -27.85 25.93 -77.05
N ARG A 687 -28.70 25.35 -76.18
CA ARG A 687 -30.15 25.63 -76.17
C ARG A 687 -30.35 27.14 -75.98
N GLU A 688 -30.97 27.78 -76.97
CA GLU A 688 -31.33 29.21 -76.91
C GLU A 688 -32.46 29.45 -75.89
N ALA A 689 -32.45 30.61 -75.22
CA ALA A 689 -33.59 31.02 -74.39
C ALA A 689 -34.83 31.30 -75.27
N PRO A 690 -36.02 30.77 -74.94
CA PRO A 690 -37.22 30.99 -75.74
C PRO A 690 -37.62 32.48 -75.74
N PRO A 691 -38.19 33.00 -76.85
CA PRO A 691 -38.63 34.39 -76.91
C PRO A 691 -39.77 34.64 -75.91
N PRO A 692 -39.66 35.64 -75.02
CA PRO A 692 -40.65 35.86 -73.96
C PRO A 692 -41.98 36.38 -74.52
N GLN A 693 -43.09 35.74 -74.16
CA GLN A 693 -44.44 36.23 -74.46
C GLN A 693 -44.78 37.53 -73.69
N ALA A 694 -44.15 37.74 -72.53
CA ALA A 694 -44.23 38.98 -71.76
C ALA A 694 -42.95 39.12 -70.92
N TRP A 695 -42.46 40.36 -70.75
CA TRP A 695 -41.26 40.62 -69.96
C TRP A 695 -41.53 40.39 -68.47
N ARG A 696 -40.79 39.46 -67.85
CA ARG A 696 -40.86 39.15 -66.41
C ARG A 696 -39.45 39.12 -65.82
N LEU A 697 -39.33 39.53 -64.56
CA LEU A 697 -38.05 39.54 -63.85
C LEU A 697 -37.57 38.11 -63.50
N VAL A 698 -38.51 37.24 -63.10
CA VAL A 698 -38.30 35.79 -62.89
C VAL A 698 -39.42 35.03 -63.60
N THR A 699 -39.10 33.96 -64.33
CA THR A 699 -40.09 33.10 -65.00
C THR A 699 -40.41 31.82 -64.20
N PRO A 700 -41.56 31.13 -64.44
CA PRO A 700 -41.90 29.91 -63.69
C PRO A 700 -40.94 28.74 -63.94
N SER A 701 -40.24 28.72 -65.09
CA SER A 701 -39.15 27.81 -65.43
C SER A 701 -37.89 28.11 -64.61
N GLU A 702 -37.54 29.39 -64.53
CA GLU A 702 -36.40 29.91 -63.77
C GLU A 702 -36.58 29.67 -62.27
N LEU A 703 -37.75 29.97 -61.71
CA LEU A 703 -38.07 29.67 -60.30
C LEU A 703 -37.91 28.18 -59.94
N LYS A 704 -38.32 27.27 -60.85
CA LYS A 704 -38.08 25.83 -60.66
C LYS A 704 -36.58 25.49 -60.68
N ALA A 705 -35.81 26.07 -61.60
CA ALA A 705 -34.37 25.87 -61.68
C ALA A 705 -33.63 26.36 -60.41
N LEU A 706 -34.05 27.48 -59.84
CA LEU A 706 -33.51 28.02 -58.58
C LEU A 706 -33.79 27.06 -57.41
N ILE A 707 -35.06 26.65 -57.21
CA ILE A 707 -35.46 25.74 -56.12
C ILE A 707 -34.70 24.41 -56.19
N VAL A 708 -34.59 23.80 -57.37
CA VAL A 708 -33.83 22.55 -57.56
C VAL A 708 -32.33 22.77 -57.30
N SER A 709 -31.76 23.89 -57.73
CA SER A 709 -30.36 24.24 -57.48
C SER A 709 -30.07 24.40 -55.99
N ILE A 710 -30.94 25.11 -55.25
CA ILE A 710 -30.79 25.34 -53.80
C ILE A 710 -30.91 24.03 -53.04
N GLY A 711 -31.91 23.19 -53.36
CA GLY A 711 -32.10 21.89 -52.72
C GLY A 711 -30.90 20.96 -52.94
N LEU A 712 -30.37 20.92 -54.16
CA LEU A 712 -29.20 20.11 -54.49
C LEU A 712 -27.92 20.58 -53.78
N MET A 713 -27.65 21.90 -53.81
CA MET A 713 -26.53 22.50 -53.06
C MET A 713 -26.64 22.15 -51.57
N SER A 714 -27.82 22.36 -50.99
CA SER A 714 -28.07 22.12 -49.57
C SER A 714 -27.78 20.67 -49.18
N LEU A 715 -28.25 19.71 -49.99
CA LEU A 715 -28.02 18.28 -49.77
C LEU A 715 -26.53 17.92 -49.84
N VAL A 716 -25.83 18.35 -50.89
CA VAL A 716 -24.41 18.00 -51.11
C VAL A 716 -23.51 18.64 -50.06
N PHE A 717 -23.71 19.91 -49.70
CA PHE A 717 -22.91 20.54 -48.65
C PHE A 717 -23.24 20.01 -47.25
N THR A 718 -24.49 19.64 -46.96
CA THR A 718 -24.86 18.98 -45.69
C THR A 718 -24.11 17.67 -45.52
N TYR A 719 -23.94 16.89 -46.60
CA TYR A 719 -23.18 15.62 -46.55
C TYR A 719 -21.72 15.84 -46.15
N ILE A 720 -21.12 16.94 -46.63
CA ILE A 720 -19.69 17.21 -46.49
C ILE A 720 -19.38 17.84 -45.13
N GLU A 721 -20.20 18.80 -44.67
CA GLU A 721 -20.04 19.41 -43.35
C GLU A 721 -20.44 18.45 -42.21
N SER A 722 -21.34 17.50 -42.45
CA SER A 722 -21.65 16.41 -41.49
C SER A 722 -20.67 15.22 -41.52
N GLY A 723 -19.65 15.23 -42.38
CA GLY A 723 -18.76 14.09 -42.59
C GLY A 723 -19.44 12.81 -43.10
N GLY A 724 -20.70 12.91 -43.52
CA GLY A 724 -21.55 11.81 -43.99
C GLY A 724 -22.67 11.39 -43.03
N GLU A 725 -22.71 11.89 -41.78
CA GLU A 725 -23.63 11.42 -40.72
C GLU A 725 -25.07 11.99 -40.81
N MET A 726 -25.64 12.13 -42.02
CA MET A 726 -26.92 12.78 -42.31
C MET A 726 -28.15 12.34 -41.48
N LEU A 727 -28.09 11.19 -40.80
CA LEU A 727 -29.21 10.63 -40.03
C LEU A 727 -29.21 11.05 -38.54
N ASN A 728 -28.18 11.75 -38.06
CA ASN A 728 -28.11 12.21 -36.67
C ASN A 728 -28.98 13.48 -36.48
N PRO A 729 -30.04 13.46 -35.64
CA PRO A 729 -30.97 14.59 -35.53
C PRO A 729 -30.34 15.87 -34.97
N ARG A 730 -29.20 15.78 -34.26
CA ARG A 730 -28.48 16.96 -33.75
C ARG A 730 -27.83 17.82 -34.85
N ILE A 731 -27.66 17.27 -36.05
CA ILE A 731 -27.03 17.93 -37.20
C ILE A 731 -27.99 18.92 -37.90
N LEU A 732 -29.30 18.86 -37.59
CA LEU A 732 -30.32 19.73 -38.19
C LEU A 732 -30.02 21.23 -37.97
N ASP A 733 -29.79 21.62 -36.72
CA ASP A 733 -29.58 23.03 -36.35
C ASP A 733 -28.11 23.45 -36.54
N GLU A 734 -27.15 22.57 -36.26
CA GLU A 734 -25.71 22.88 -36.37
C GLU A 734 -25.21 22.92 -37.83
N VAL A 735 -25.83 22.19 -38.76
CA VAL A 735 -25.37 22.06 -40.14
C VAL A 735 -26.44 22.35 -41.18
N VAL A 736 -27.62 21.69 -41.11
CA VAL A 736 -28.59 21.76 -42.21
C VAL A 736 -29.13 23.19 -42.39
N VAL A 737 -29.55 23.85 -41.32
CA VAL A 737 -30.06 25.23 -41.38
C VAL A 737 -28.99 26.22 -41.88
N PRO A 738 -27.75 26.24 -41.33
CA PRO A 738 -26.61 26.99 -41.88
C PRO A 738 -26.34 26.75 -43.38
N VAL A 739 -26.30 25.49 -43.82
CA VAL A 739 -25.99 25.12 -45.21
C VAL A 739 -27.11 25.49 -46.18
N VAL A 740 -28.38 25.36 -45.78
CA VAL A 740 -29.54 25.82 -46.56
C VAL A 740 -29.50 27.34 -46.73
N ALA A 741 -29.21 28.08 -45.66
CA ALA A 741 -29.09 29.55 -45.72
C ALA A 741 -27.94 30.00 -46.62
N ALA A 742 -26.78 29.34 -46.56
CA ALA A 742 -25.66 29.60 -47.46
C ALA A 742 -26.00 29.28 -48.93
N SER A 743 -26.62 28.12 -49.18
CA SER A 743 -27.04 27.69 -50.52
C SER A 743 -28.05 28.63 -51.17
N LEU A 744 -29.01 29.13 -50.38
CA LEU A 744 -30.00 30.12 -50.81
C LEU A 744 -29.33 31.44 -51.23
N LEU A 745 -28.44 31.98 -50.40
CA LEU A 745 -27.71 33.22 -50.70
C LEU A 745 -26.87 33.09 -51.98
N ILE A 746 -26.19 31.96 -52.17
CA ILE A 746 -25.32 31.74 -53.33
C ILE A 746 -26.11 31.69 -54.64
N VAL A 747 -27.17 30.88 -54.71
CA VAL A 747 -27.96 30.74 -55.94
C VAL A 747 -28.65 32.05 -56.30
N LEU A 748 -29.16 32.81 -55.31
CA LEU A 748 -29.73 34.14 -55.55
C LEU A 748 -28.70 35.15 -56.05
N ILE A 749 -27.52 35.24 -55.43
CA ILE A 749 -26.46 36.17 -55.89
C ILE A 749 -25.97 35.78 -57.29
N ASP A 750 -25.91 34.49 -57.62
CA ASP A 750 -25.53 34.03 -58.97
C ASP A 750 -26.54 34.48 -60.03
N GLU A 751 -27.84 34.24 -59.81
CA GLU A 751 -28.93 34.71 -60.68
C GLU A 751 -28.91 36.24 -60.83
N LEU A 752 -28.78 36.97 -59.72
CA LEU A 752 -28.73 38.44 -59.71
C LEU A 752 -27.57 38.96 -60.56
N SER A 753 -26.39 38.34 -60.46
CA SER A 753 -25.17 38.81 -61.11
C SER A 753 -25.16 38.69 -62.63
N GLU A 754 -25.85 37.68 -63.19
CA GLU A 754 -25.88 37.42 -64.64
C GLU A 754 -27.29 37.54 -65.24
N ALA A 755 -28.27 36.74 -64.80
CA ALA A 755 -29.59 36.69 -65.42
C ALA A 755 -30.41 37.98 -65.17
N LEU A 756 -30.55 38.42 -63.92
CA LEU A 756 -31.28 39.67 -63.64
C LEU A 756 -30.54 40.89 -64.18
N THR A 757 -29.21 40.93 -64.04
CA THR A 757 -28.39 42.03 -64.57
C THR A 757 -28.44 42.12 -66.10
N SER A 758 -28.65 40.99 -66.82
CA SER A 758 -28.96 41.01 -68.26
C SER A 758 -30.32 41.67 -68.53
N LYS A 759 -31.39 41.19 -67.86
CA LYS A 759 -32.76 41.69 -68.01
C LYS A 759 -32.86 43.19 -67.72
N VAL A 760 -32.20 43.68 -66.67
CA VAL A 760 -32.15 45.12 -66.30
C VAL A 760 -31.40 45.96 -67.35
N ARG A 761 -30.49 45.36 -68.13
CA ARG A 761 -29.78 46.00 -69.25
C ARG A 761 -30.51 45.83 -70.61
N GLY A 762 -31.76 45.35 -70.60
CA GLY A 762 -32.59 45.18 -71.80
C GLY A 762 -32.23 43.97 -72.66
N LEU A 763 -31.44 43.03 -72.15
CA LEU A 763 -31.02 41.83 -72.88
C LEU A 763 -31.63 40.58 -72.23
N TRP A 764 -32.26 39.70 -73.02
CA TRP A 764 -32.92 38.52 -72.48
C TRP A 764 -31.91 37.40 -72.16
N ALA A 765 -31.91 36.97 -70.91
CA ALA A 765 -31.28 35.75 -70.41
C ALA A 765 -32.08 35.20 -69.21
N GLU A 766 -32.15 33.89 -69.05
CA GLU A 766 -32.84 33.20 -67.94
C GLU A 766 -31.88 32.25 -67.20
N TYR A 767 -32.02 32.10 -65.89
CA TYR A 767 -31.28 31.07 -65.13
C TYR A 767 -31.94 29.68 -65.33
N ALA A 768 -31.18 28.73 -65.87
CA ALA A 768 -31.64 27.38 -66.17
C ALA A 768 -30.87 26.33 -65.37
N PHE A 769 -31.54 25.24 -65.01
CA PHE A 769 -30.90 24.09 -64.37
C PHE A 769 -29.91 23.42 -65.33
N TRP A 770 -28.76 22.98 -64.82
CA TRP A 770 -27.65 22.47 -65.61
C TRP A 770 -27.27 21.03 -65.20
N PRO A 771 -27.85 20.00 -65.84
CA PRO A 771 -27.67 18.60 -65.42
C PRO A 771 -26.22 18.14 -65.31
N HIS A 772 -25.35 18.55 -66.24
CA HIS A 772 -23.93 18.16 -66.23
C HIS A 772 -23.19 18.74 -65.01
N GLY A 773 -23.47 20.00 -64.65
CA GLY A 773 -22.89 20.61 -63.46
C GLY A 773 -23.51 20.07 -62.17
N ALA A 774 -24.82 19.82 -62.15
CA ALA A 774 -25.47 19.12 -61.04
C ALA A 774 -24.85 17.73 -60.78
N ILE A 775 -24.64 16.92 -61.83
CA ILE A 775 -23.94 15.64 -61.73
C ILE A 775 -22.51 15.82 -61.24
N SER A 776 -21.75 16.78 -61.80
CA SER A 776 -20.39 17.10 -61.35
C SER A 776 -20.34 17.42 -59.85
N MET A 777 -21.29 18.22 -59.35
CA MET A 777 -21.38 18.59 -57.93
C MET A 777 -21.63 17.38 -57.03
N ILE A 778 -22.56 16.49 -57.41
CA ILE A 778 -22.84 15.25 -56.68
C ILE A 778 -21.59 14.35 -56.63
N VAL A 779 -20.99 14.10 -57.81
CA VAL A 779 -19.81 13.22 -57.95
C VAL A 779 -18.64 13.75 -57.11
N THR A 780 -18.30 15.02 -57.26
CA THR A 780 -17.12 15.62 -56.63
C THR A 780 -17.31 15.95 -55.15
N GLY A 781 -18.54 16.29 -54.75
CA GLY A 781 -18.90 16.48 -53.35
C GLY A 781 -18.87 15.17 -52.57
N ILE A 782 -19.60 14.14 -53.02
CA ILE A 782 -19.77 12.89 -52.28
C ILE A 782 -18.50 12.02 -52.32
N LEU A 783 -17.79 11.93 -53.44
CA LEU A 783 -16.59 11.06 -53.53
C LEU A 783 -15.30 11.70 -53.03
N PHE A 784 -15.17 13.02 -53.10
CA PHE A 784 -13.89 13.72 -52.85
C PHE A 784 -13.98 14.82 -51.79
N SER A 785 -15.14 15.01 -51.14
CA SER A 785 -15.39 16.12 -50.20
C SER A 785 -15.06 17.51 -50.78
N SER A 786 -15.17 17.63 -52.11
CA SER A 786 -14.64 18.75 -52.89
C SER A 786 -15.66 19.13 -53.98
N PRO A 787 -16.83 19.67 -53.61
CA PRO A 787 -17.96 19.88 -54.51
C PRO A 787 -17.62 20.98 -55.52
N PHE A 788 -17.50 20.60 -56.79
CA PHE A 788 -16.90 21.44 -57.81
C PHE A 788 -17.73 21.48 -59.10
N ALA A 789 -18.74 22.33 -59.10
CA ALA A 789 -19.56 22.65 -60.27
C ALA A 789 -20.45 23.88 -60.03
N SER A 790 -21.34 24.16 -60.99
CA SER A 790 -22.58 24.91 -60.78
C SER A 790 -23.80 24.03 -61.07
N PRO A 791 -24.85 24.00 -60.22
CA PRO A 791 -26.09 23.28 -60.50
C PRO A 791 -26.97 23.94 -61.59
N GLY A 792 -26.71 25.20 -61.94
CA GLY A 792 -27.40 25.93 -62.99
C GLY A 792 -26.47 26.83 -63.82
N ARG A 793 -27.00 27.43 -64.88
CA ARG A 793 -26.29 28.43 -65.70
C ARG A 793 -27.27 29.42 -66.32
N PRO A 794 -26.88 30.69 -66.55
CA PRO A 794 -27.67 31.57 -67.41
C PRO A 794 -27.69 31.02 -68.85
N VAL A 795 -28.83 31.20 -69.51
CA VAL A 795 -29.05 30.92 -70.92
C VAL A 795 -29.43 32.22 -71.60
N SER A 796 -28.62 32.66 -72.56
CA SER A 796 -28.83 33.91 -73.29
C SER A 796 -29.71 33.73 -74.53
N SER A 797 -30.30 34.83 -74.98
CA SER A 797 -30.93 34.94 -76.31
C SER A 797 -29.89 34.90 -77.46
N ARG A 798 -30.32 34.46 -78.65
CA ARG A 798 -29.47 34.15 -79.83
C ARG A 798 -28.53 35.27 -80.28
N ASN A 799 -28.92 36.53 -80.13
CA ASN A 799 -28.15 37.71 -80.58
C ASN A 799 -27.42 38.45 -79.44
N TYR A 800 -27.16 37.77 -78.31
CA TYR A 800 -26.54 38.40 -77.15
C TYR A 800 -25.09 38.86 -77.43
N PRO A 801 -24.72 40.14 -77.19
CA PRO A 801 -23.36 40.63 -77.44
C PRO A 801 -22.30 39.92 -76.59
N LYS A 802 -21.31 39.26 -77.23
CA LYS A 802 -20.18 38.59 -76.55
C LYS A 802 -19.45 39.50 -75.57
N LEU A 803 -19.22 40.75 -75.96
CA LEU A 803 -18.58 41.77 -75.15
C LEU A 803 -19.38 42.12 -73.87
N GLU A 804 -20.71 41.97 -73.85
CA GLU A 804 -21.51 42.13 -72.63
C GLU A 804 -21.57 40.83 -71.81
N LYS A 805 -21.59 39.64 -72.42
CA LYS A 805 -21.37 38.35 -71.71
C LYS A 805 -20.05 38.37 -70.93
N ALA A 806 -18.95 38.75 -71.59
CA ALA A 806 -17.62 38.84 -70.97
C ALA A 806 -17.55 39.86 -69.80
N ARG A 807 -18.33 40.94 -69.86
CA ARG A 807 -18.45 41.89 -68.74
C ARG A 807 -19.31 41.33 -67.61
N LEU A 808 -20.43 40.66 -67.92
CA LEU A 808 -21.28 40.01 -66.93
C LEU A 808 -20.50 39.01 -66.07
N LEU A 809 -19.58 38.25 -66.66
CA LEU A 809 -18.71 37.36 -65.88
C LEU A 809 -17.76 38.10 -64.91
N LEU A 810 -17.38 39.36 -65.20
CA LEU A 810 -16.63 40.20 -64.25
C LEU A 810 -17.55 40.81 -63.17
N TYR A 811 -18.82 41.08 -63.46
CA TYR A 811 -19.81 41.40 -62.43
C TYR A 811 -20.08 40.19 -61.52
N LYS A 812 -20.24 38.98 -62.08
CA LYS A 812 -20.30 37.69 -61.37
C LYS A 812 -19.06 37.49 -60.49
N PHE A 813 -17.86 37.71 -61.04
CA PHE A 813 -16.61 37.62 -60.28
C PHE A 813 -16.60 38.56 -59.07
N LEU A 814 -16.93 39.84 -59.24
CA LEU A 814 -16.95 40.79 -58.13
C LEU A 814 -18.04 40.48 -57.10
N ALA A 815 -19.24 40.06 -57.55
CA ALA A 815 -20.36 39.70 -56.67
C ALA A 815 -20.07 38.43 -55.85
N LEU A 816 -19.56 37.37 -56.49
CA LEU A 816 -19.18 36.13 -55.80
C LEU A 816 -17.93 36.32 -54.92
N MET A 817 -16.96 37.15 -55.32
CA MET A 817 -15.83 37.50 -54.43
C MET A 817 -16.28 38.30 -53.20
N ALA A 818 -17.24 39.22 -53.35
CA ALA A 818 -17.85 39.92 -52.21
C ALA A 818 -18.59 38.95 -51.27
N LEU A 819 -19.38 38.02 -51.83
CA LEU A 819 -20.10 37.00 -51.09
C LEU A 819 -19.14 36.02 -50.36
N ALA A 820 -18.03 35.63 -51.01
CA ALA A 820 -17.00 34.80 -50.39
C ALA A 820 -16.35 35.51 -49.19
N GLY A 821 -16.11 36.82 -49.26
CA GLY A 821 -15.62 37.60 -48.11
C GLY A 821 -16.67 37.76 -47.00
N PHE A 822 -17.96 37.88 -47.33
CA PHE A 822 -19.04 37.84 -46.35
C PHE A 822 -19.06 36.50 -45.60
N PHE A 823 -18.99 35.37 -46.31
CA PHE A 823 -18.91 34.05 -45.69
C PHE A 823 -17.63 33.87 -44.85
N ALA A 824 -16.48 34.37 -45.28
CA ALA A 824 -15.26 34.38 -44.47
C ALA A 824 -15.36 35.27 -43.22
N ALA A 825 -16.15 36.35 -43.26
CA ALA A 825 -16.48 37.14 -42.08
C ALA A 825 -17.42 36.39 -41.12
N LEU A 826 -18.34 35.54 -41.62
CA LEU A 826 -19.15 34.66 -40.77
C LEU A 826 -18.29 33.60 -40.05
N VAL A 827 -17.29 33.01 -40.71
CA VAL A 827 -16.29 32.15 -40.03
C VAL A 827 -15.56 32.95 -38.94
N SER A 828 -15.14 34.18 -39.25
CA SER A 828 -14.46 35.07 -38.29
C SER A 828 -15.34 35.49 -37.11
N ALA A 829 -16.67 35.41 -37.25
CA ALA A 829 -17.66 35.68 -36.21
C ALA A 829 -18.12 34.42 -35.46
N GLY A 830 -17.49 33.26 -35.69
CA GLY A 830 -17.82 31.99 -35.03
C GLY A 830 -19.05 31.27 -35.59
N ILE A 831 -19.62 31.72 -36.71
CA ILE A 831 -20.70 31.04 -37.44
C ILE A 831 -20.06 30.14 -38.50
N GLU A 832 -19.26 29.18 -38.03
CA GLU A 832 -18.30 28.44 -38.84
C GLU A 832 -18.93 27.66 -39.98
N VAL A 833 -20.01 26.90 -39.74
CA VAL A 833 -20.57 26.01 -40.77
C VAL A 833 -21.21 26.79 -41.92
N MET A 834 -21.93 27.88 -41.64
CA MET A 834 -22.49 28.75 -42.69
C MET A 834 -21.37 29.45 -43.47
N GLY A 835 -20.34 29.92 -42.77
CA GLY A 835 -19.21 30.62 -43.37
C GLY A 835 -18.32 29.71 -44.22
N ASP A 836 -17.95 28.53 -43.71
CA ASP A 836 -16.98 27.66 -44.39
C ASP A 836 -17.61 26.85 -45.53
N SER A 837 -18.87 26.42 -45.40
CA SER A 837 -19.60 25.84 -46.54
C SER A 837 -19.87 26.89 -47.61
N GLY A 838 -20.35 28.08 -47.22
CA GLY A 838 -20.67 29.18 -48.13
C GLY A 838 -19.45 29.72 -48.88
N LEU A 839 -18.31 29.88 -48.20
CA LEU A 839 -17.03 30.29 -48.79
C LEU A 839 -16.58 29.30 -49.89
N ILE A 840 -16.58 28.00 -49.58
CA ILE A 840 -16.18 26.95 -50.52
C ILE A 840 -17.13 26.85 -51.69
N ALA A 841 -18.45 26.84 -51.42
CA ALA A 841 -19.48 26.80 -52.45
C ALA A 841 -19.37 27.99 -53.42
N THR A 842 -19.16 29.19 -52.89
CA THR A 842 -19.00 30.42 -53.70
C THR A 842 -17.73 30.38 -54.55
N LEU A 843 -16.60 29.95 -53.99
CA LEU A 843 -15.33 29.86 -54.72
C LEU A 843 -15.29 28.71 -55.74
N ALA A 844 -15.95 27.58 -55.43
CA ALA A 844 -16.13 26.47 -56.36
C ALA A 844 -16.95 26.89 -57.58
N LEU A 845 -18.13 27.49 -57.34
CA LEU A 845 -19.02 28.04 -58.35
C LEU A 845 -18.28 29.06 -59.24
N LEU A 846 -17.55 30.00 -58.62
CA LEU A 846 -16.80 31.02 -59.33
C LEU A 846 -15.70 30.40 -60.21
N PHE A 847 -14.83 29.57 -59.65
CA PHE A 847 -13.73 28.95 -60.40
C PHE A 847 -14.24 28.02 -61.52
N TYR A 848 -15.32 27.28 -61.28
CA TYR A 848 -16.00 26.47 -62.29
C TYR A 848 -16.56 27.32 -63.45
N SER A 849 -17.20 28.46 -63.16
CA SER A 849 -17.75 29.34 -64.19
C SER A 849 -16.71 29.96 -65.13
N LEU A 850 -15.44 29.97 -64.71
CA LEU A 850 -14.32 30.60 -65.41
C LEU A 850 -13.55 29.65 -66.36
N PHE A 851 -13.94 28.37 -66.49
CA PHE A 851 -13.32 27.49 -67.48
C PHE A 851 -13.57 27.98 -68.92
N PRO A 852 -12.57 27.95 -69.81
CA PRO A 852 -12.66 28.50 -71.17
C PRO A 852 -13.26 27.49 -72.16
N VAL A 853 -14.40 26.88 -71.82
CA VAL A 853 -15.06 25.81 -72.59
C VAL A 853 -16.55 26.13 -72.77
N PRO A 854 -17.08 26.19 -74.01
CA PRO A 854 -18.52 26.35 -74.22
C PRO A 854 -19.31 25.17 -73.61
N PRO A 855 -20.45 25.39 -72.94
CA PRO A 855 -21.22 26.63 -72.82
C PRO A 855 -20.99 27.40 -71.49
N LEU A 856 -19.78 27.34 -70.90
CA LEU A 856 -19.45 28.08 -69.68
C LEU A 856 -18.98 29.52 -69.99
N PRO A 857 -19.41 30.55 -69.21
CA PRO A 857 -19.10 31.96 -69.49
C PRO A 857 -17.61 32.31 -69.61
N GLY A 858 -16.73 31.53 -68.95
CA GLY A 858 -15.29 31.68 -69.04
C GLY A 858 -14.75 31.64 -70.46
N TYR A 859 -15.44 30.98 -71.39
CA TYR A 859 -15.10 30.97 -72.81
C TYR A 859 -15.21 32.38 -73.44
N GLU A 860 -16.32 33.10 -73.23
CA GLU A 860 -16.49 34.45 -73.75
C GLU A 860 -15.43 35.42 -73.20
N LEU A 861 -15.16 35.40 -71.89
CA LEU A 861 -14.13 36.27 -71.30
C LEU A 861 -12.71 35.91 -71.80
N ALA A 862 -12.40 34.62 -71.98
CA ALA A 862 -11.14 34.18 -72.58
C ALA A 862 -11.01 34.60 -74.06
N SER A 863 -12.13 34.69 -74.79
CA SER A 863 -12.16 35.12 -76.19
C SER A 863 -11.95 36.64 -76.37
N GLU A 864 -12.52 37.45 -75.47
CA GLU A 864 -12.42 38.92 -75.52
C GLU A 864 -11.14 39.45 -74.84
N SER A 865 -10.74 38.90 -73.68
CA SER A 865 -9.59 39.39 -72.89
C SER A 865 -8.87 38.26 -72.13
N ARG A 866 -8.05 37.48 -72.86
CA ARG A 866 -7.19 36.39 -72.31
C ARG A 866 -6.41 36.79 -71.05
N GLY A 867 -5.87 38.02 -71.01
CA GLY A 867 -5.07 38.50 -69.89
C GLY A 867 -5.88 38.81 -68.63
N CYS A 868 -7.15 39.23 -68.80
CA CYS A 868 -8.09 39.38 -67.69
C CYS A 868 -8.59 38.02 -67.23
N TRP A 869 -9.01 37.15 -68.17
CA TRP A 869 -9.43 35.77 -67.90
C TRP A 869 -8.40 34.99 -67.07
N LEU A 870 -7.13 34.96 -67.50
CA LEU A 870 -6.08 34.20 -66.81
C LEU A 870 -5.86 34.70 -65.38
N LEU A 871 -5.96 36.02 -65.15
CA LEU A 871 -5.83 36.60 -63.81
C LEU A 871 -7.00 36.18 -62.91
N VAL A 872 -8.25 36.30 -63.38
CA VAL A 872 -9.41 35.91 -62.57
C VAL A 872 -9.42 34.39 -62.31
N PHE A 873 -9.15 33.57 -63.33
CA PHE A 873 -9.11 32.11 -63.24
C PHE A 873 -8.05 31.59 -62.26
N LEU A 874 -6.81 32.12 -62.33
CA LEU A 874 -5.77 31.75 -61.38
C LEU A 874 -6.08 32.25 -59.96
N SER A 875 -6.65 33.46 -59.82
CA SER A 875 -7.04 33.96 -58.49
C SER A 875 -8.17 33.13 -57.86
N SER A 876 -9.24 32.81 -58.60
CA SER A 876 -10.32 31.96 -58.08
C SER A 876 -9.84 30.55 -57.77
N GLY A 877 -8.99 29.96 -58.61
CA GLY A 877 -8.46 28.61 -58.40
C GLY A 877 -7.52 28.51 -57.21
N THR A 878 -6.65 29.51 -57.00
CA THR A 878 -5.74 29.54 -55.85
C THR A 878 -6.49 29.84 -54.54
N LEU A 879 -7.45 30.78 -54.55
CA LEU A 879 -8.28 31.06 -53.38
C LEU A 879 -9.22 29.90 -53.02
N TYR A 880 -9.80 29.22 -54.02
CA TYR A 880 -10.58 27.99 -53.82
C TYR A 880 -9.73 26.89 -53.16
N LEU A 881 -8.57 26.57 -53.74
CA LEU A 881 -7.67 25.53 -53.21
C LEU A 881 -7.17 25.87 -51.81
N ALA A 882 -6.76 27.13 -51.56
CA ALA A 882 -6.26 27.56 -50.27
C ALA A 882 -7.36 27.63 -49.18
N SER A 883 -8.62 27.87 -49.56
CA SER A 883 -9.76 27.79 -48.64
C SER A 883 -10.14 26.33 -48.34
N LEU A 884 -10.16 25.46 -49.36
CA LEU A 884 -10.53 24.05 -49.25
C LEU A 884 -9.51 23.25 -48.42
N LEU A 885 -8.22 23.57 -48.56
CA LEU A 885 -7.14 23.07 -47.71
C LEU A 885 -7.02 23.81 -46.36
N ARG A 886 -7.89 24.80 -46.08
CA ARG A 886 -7.86 25.68 -44.90
C ARG A 886 -6.49 26.33 -44.61
N ILE A 887 -5.72 26.61 -45.66
CA ILE A 887 -4.44 27.35 -45.63
C ILE A 887 -4.69 28.86 -45.50
N LEU A 888 -5.81 29.34 -46.05
CA LEU A 888 -6.11 30.77 -46.15
C LEU A 888 -6.81 31.31 -44.89
N ASN A 889 -6.25 32.35 -44.28
CA ASN A 889 -6.84 33.02 -43.11
C ASN A 889 -8.17 33.72 -43.49
N PRO A 890 -9.28 33.46 -42.78
CA PRO A 890 -10.59 34.07 -43.06
C PRO A 890 -10.58 35.61 -43.13
N LEU A 891 -9.76 36.29 -42.31
CA LEU A 891 -9.64 37.75 -42.32
C LEU A 891 -9.09 38.29 -43.65
N VAL A 892 -8.20 37.52 -44.32
CA VAL A 892 -7.67 37.88 -45.64
C VAL A 892 -8.76 37.75 -46.71
N MET A 893 -9.61 36.72 -46.64
CA MET A 893 -10.78 36.60 -47.53
C MET A 893 -11.84 37.66 -47.27
N GLY A 894 -12.09 38.01 -46.00
CA GLY A 894 -12.98 39.13 -45.64
C GLY A 894 -12.52 40.46 -46.25
N LEU A 895 -11.21 40.76 -46.16
CA LEU A 895 -10.62 41.94 -46.79
C LEU A 895 -10.73 41.91 -48.33
N LEU A 896 -10.44 40.76 -48.96
CA LEU A 896 -10.55 40.62 -50.43
C LEU A 896 -12.00 40.80 -50.92
N GLY A 897 -12.99 40.27 -50.21
CA GLY A 897 -14.39 40.47 -50.55
C GLY A 897 -14.90 41.89 -50.26
N ALA A 898 -14.43 42.54 -49.20
CA ALA A 898 -14.72 43.95 -48.95
C ALA A 898 -14.18 44.86 -50.08
N ILE A 899 -12.98 44.57 -50.60
CA ILE A 899 -12.43 45.24 -51.78
C ILE A 899 -13.28 44.95 -53.03
N ALA A 900 -13.71 43.71 -53.24
CA ALA A 900 -14.57 43.35 -54.37
C ALA A 900 -15.94 44.06 -54.31
N LEU A 901 -16.54 44.17 -53.13
CA LEU A 901 -17.78 44.91 -52.89
C LEU A 901 -17.62 46.40 -53.15
N ALA A 902 -16.54 47.01 -52.65
CA ALA A 902 -16.23 48.42 -52.90
C ALA A 902 -16.04 48.71 -54.39
N LEU A 903 -15.38 47.82 -55.14
CA LEU A 903 -15.24 47.92 -56.60
C LEU A 903 -16.60 47.77 -57.32
N LEU A 904 -17.47 46.85 -56.87
CA LEU A 904 -18.80 46.65 -57.44
C LEU A 904 -19.71 47.87 -57.23
N VAL A 905 -19.67 48.48 -56.04
CA VAL A 905 -20.41 49.71 -55.72
C VAL A 905 -19.85 50.91 -56.50
N ALA A 906 -18.52 51.06 -56.59
CA ALA A 906 -17.89 52.12 -57.38
C ALA A 906 -18.26 52.01 -58.87
N GLU A 907 -18.28 50.80 -59.43
CA GLU A 907 -18.70 50.54 -60.81
C GLU A 907 -20.19 50.90 -61.04
N ALA A 908 -21.08 50.55 -60.10
CA ALA A 908 -22.50 50.91 -60.17
C ALA A 908 -22.72 52.42 -60.11
N LEU A 909 -21.95 53.15 -59.30
CA LEU A 909 -22.00 54.61 -59.22
C LEU A 909 -21.44 55.28 -60.49
N LEU A 910 -20.25 54.86 -60.94
CA LEU A 910 -19.57 55.44 -62.12
C LEU A 910 -20.39 55.25 -63.41
N SER A 911 -20.98 54.06 -63.59
CA SER A 911 -21.80 53.75 -64.76
C SER A 911 -23.11 54.55 -64.78
N LYS A 912 -23.71 54.84 -63.60
CA LYS A 912 -24.93 55.65 -63.47
C LYS A 912 -24.70 57.17 -63.54
N LEU A 913 -23.57 57.66 -63.03
CA LEU A 913 -23.29 59.10 -62.90
C LEU A 913 -22.44 59.70 -64.04
N GLY A 914 -21.64 58.91 -64.76
CA GLY A 914 -20.68 59.45 -65.74
C GLY A 914 -20.41 58.60 -66.97
N GLY A 915 -21.13 57.48 -67.18
CA GLY A 915 -20.97 56.59 -68.34
C GLY A 915 -19.64 55.83 -68.45
N ARG A 916 -18.69 56.14 -67.56
CA ARG A 916 -17.40 55.46 -67.38
C ARG A 916 -17.59 54.17 -66.60
N SER A 917 -16.69 53.21 -66.80
CA SER A 917 -16.79 51.86 -66.23
C SER A 917 -15.42 51.21 -66.22
N ILE A 918 -15.03 50.70 -65.05
CA ILE A 918 -13.80 49.95 -64.77
C ILE A 918 -13.88 48.60 -65.50
N VAL A 919 -15.04 47.96 -65.47
CA VAL A 919 -15.29 46.68 -66.16
C VAL A 919 -15.18 46.84 -67.68
N ARG A 920 -15.65 47.97 -68.25
CA ARG A 920 -15.44 48.30 -69.68
C ARG A 920 -13.95 48.47 -70.02
N LEU A 921 -13.14 49.04 -69.14
CA LEU A 921 -11.70 49.24 -69.37
C LEU A 921 -10.93 47.91 -69.35
N LEU A 922 -11.26 46.98 -68.45
CA LEU A 922 -10.58 45.68 -68.32
C LEU A 922 -10.87 44.72 -69.50
N VAL A 923 -12.07 44.77 -70.09
CA VAL A 923 -12.46 43.91 -71.22
C VAL A 923 -12.11 44.52 -72.57
N LYS A 924 -12.11 45.85 -72.74
CA LYS A 924 -11.89 46.52 -74.04
C LYS A 924 -10.41 46.61 -74.44
N ALA A 925 -9.73 45.46 -74.46
CA ALA A 925 -8.31 45.30 -74.77
C ALA A 925 -8.04 44.92 -76.25
N ARG A 926 -8.90 45.37 -77.18
CA ARG A 926 -8.64 45.24 -78.63
C ARG A 926 -9.10 46.48 -79.40
N SER A 927 -8.14 47.32 -79.78
CA SER A 927 -8.32 48.37 -80.80
C SER A 927 -7.04 48.61 -81.62
N LYS A 928 -6.30 47.53 -81.87
CA LYS A 928 -5.53 47.22 -83.09
C LYS A 928 -5.26 45.71 -83.10
#